data_AF-A0A9P6G756-F1
#
_entry.id   AF-A0A9P6G756-F1
#
_cell.length_a   1.000
_cell.length_b   1.000
_cell.length_c   1.000
_cell.angle_alpha   90.00
_cell.angle_beta   90.00
_cell.angle_gamma   90.00
#
_symmetry.space_group_name_H-M   'P 1'
#
loop_
_entity.id
_entity.type
_entity.pdbx_description
1 polymer ?
#
loop_
_entity_poly.entity_id
_entity_poly.type
_entity_poly.pdbx_seq_one_letter_code
_entity_poly.pdbx_strand_id
1 'polypeptide(L)'
;MRPPGRQRLPPITLRNLEEHADRFANTAHKSRAIKAARATRSRRAAPRTPSPPARPVKKTRVTKTKAQAALVETAPTTATPPVIIEVAETPPYRPTQSLPYSNIAELLQVSSPTIQLVQGLQSSPPPIELEIAPKPQVVTGLPILRYIIEVSFTVRVNSKFVVRSEKTYSREDLWLSAFEDKVEEMRSSKASGIEGRDCTVRCTSLSYRAITRGAIWKAETIEDFGDDVSISFLDNVDRHVVSLSARSPVELVQMRLEQKLECNLIGRAFSRSQYANEPSSDKLEILTALESSAGNRTKQQIVEGRMIKRAEEKAERRAAQVEAIRTAHDHVGAINNRWRCTEEAVCTNRGGYCYVPFGQMAHYQIKAVDMEAWAQEIVIGTTNVSVESPPIKLLQHWREVGNKLQRNPNNRKKLRKGSDSSGDSIQQYRRDLERAKLEAERARAEDRARQMEDAREDREARREADRERREDEKRERDERREAERLDRAWRVEETRRRQQQQSYFLPPQLPAHAYAWPPSTAPAPPPPAPSIWPLAATNDTTNARYTASRRSPVSSSPVSGRGCADDRTVVRQFFQWLIAQQPEDDQEDYSEAARVAIDQRWTVEDIRAMSNPKGDLYTIAMGFGLKDGVIRHLREELRLFKPAYRARGGSE
;
A
#
# COMPACT_ATOMS: atom_id res chain seq x y z
N MET A 1 -66.07 -15.79 -12.40
CA MET A 1 -65.33 -14.56 -12.74
C MET A 1 -65.26 -14.43 -14.27
N ARG A 2 -65.20 -13.21 -14.84
CA ARG A 2 -65.04 -12.98 -16.29
C ARG A 2 -63.58 -12.55 -16.60
N PRO A 3 -63.03 -12.88 -17.78
CA PRO A 3 -61.71 -12.40 -18.19
C PRO A 3 -61.73 -10.92 -18.61
N PRO A 4 -60.61 -10.19 -18.50
CA PRO A 4 -60.51 -8.79 -18.91
C PRO A 4 -60.54 -8.64 -20.44
N GLY A 5 -61.12 -7.55 -20.93
CA GLY A 5 -61.29 -7.27 -22.35
C GLY A 5 -60.01 -6.81 -23.06
N ARG A 6 -59.84 -7.21 -24.32
CA ARG A 6 -58.77 -6.68 -25.20
C ARG A 6 -59.08 -5.24 -25.58
N GLN A 7 -58.22 -4.29 -25.19
CA GLN A 7 -58.21 -2.95 -25.76
C GLN A 7 -57.81 -3.01 -27.24
N ARG A 8 -58.47 -2.23 -28.10
CA ARG A 8 -58.05 -2.05 -29.51
C ARG A 8 -57.06 -0.90 -29.58
N LEU A 9 -55.95 -1.09 -30.30
CA LEU A 9 -55.04 0.00 -30.65
C LEU A 9 -55.71 0.94 -31.67
N PRO A 10 -55.39 2.25 -31.65
CA PRO A 10 -55.93 3.21 -32.61
C PRO A 10 -55.40 2.95 -34.02
N PRO A 11 -56.16 3.30 -35.08
CA PRO A 11 -55.72 3.14 -36.46
C PRO A 11 -54.56 4.08 -36.80
N ILE A 12 -53.52 3.54 -37.45
CA ILE A 12 -52.40 4.34 -37.97
C ILE A 12 -52.88 5.12 -39.19
N THR A 13 -52.81 6.46 -39.12
CA THR A 13 -53.17 7.35 -40.23
C THR A 13 -52.09 7.35 -41.31
N LEU A 14 -52.49 7.31 -42.58
CA LEU A 14 -51.59 7.23 -43.75
C LEU A 14 -50.47 8.29 -43.77
N ARG A 15 -50.75 9.51 -43.26
CA ARG A 15 -49.77 10.60 -43.13
C ARG A 15 -48.50 10.23 -42.35
N ASN A 16 -48.61 9.29 -41.40
CA ASN A 16 -47.45 8.81 -40.62
C ASN A 16 -46.58 7.81 -41.39
N LEU A 17 -47.07 7.23 -42.50
CA LEU A 17 -46.28 6.37 -43.39
C LEU A 17 -45.46 7.20 -44.39
N GLU A 18 -46.04 8.29 -44.91
CA GLU A 18 -45.35 9.22 -45.83
C GLU A 18 -44.15 9.90 -45.15
N GLU A 19 -44.35 10.48 -43.94
CA GLU A 19 -43.24 11.05 -43.16
C GLU A 19 -42.14 10.04 -42.80
N HIS A 20 -42.45 8.74 -42.78
CA HIS A 20 -41.47 7.69 -42.52
C HIS A 20 -40.68 7.32 -43.79
N ALA A 21 -41.32 7.35 -44.96
CA ALA A 21 -40.68 7.10 -46.26
C ALA A 21 -39.61 8.14 -46.60
N ASP A 22 -39.90 9.43 -46.43
CA ASP A 22 -38.97 10.53 -46.73
C ASP A 22 -37.71 10.52 -45.84
N ARG A 23 -37.86 10.07 -44.58
CA ARG A 23 -36.72 9.88 -43.67
C ARG A 23 -35.78 8.78 -44.18
N PHE A 24 -36.32 7.67 -44.69
CA PHE A 24 -35.53 6.60 -45.29
C PHE A 24 -34.83 7.05 -46.58
N ALA A 25 -35.52 7.73 -47.49
CA ALA A 25 -34.94 8.24 -48.74
C ALA A 25 -33.70 9.13 -48.50
N ASN A 26 -33.79 10.04 -47.53
CA ASN A 26 -32.68 10.93 -47.16
C ASN A 26 -31.45 10.20 -46.57
N THR A 27 -31.64 9.08 -45.85
CA THR A 27 -30.52 8.28 -45.34
C THR A 27 -29.79 7.49 -46.45
N ALA A 28 -30.50 7.08 -47.50
CA ALA A 28 -29.90 6.39 -48.64
C ALA A 28 -28.94 7.30 -49.46
N HIS A 29 -29.29 8.58 -49.63
CA HIS A 29 -28.42 9.54 -50.33
C HIS A 29 -27.13 9.85 -49.55
N LYS A 30 -27.23 10.12 -48.24
CA LYS A 30 -26.05 10.42 -47.40
C LYS A 30 -25.05 9.25 -47.33
N SER A 31 -25.55 8.01 -47.29
CA SER A 31 -24.69 6.81 -47.25
C SER A 31 -23.99 6.49 -48.57
N ARG A 32 -24.55 6.86 -49.73
CA ARG A 32 -23.85 6.80 -51.03
C ARG A 32 -22.70 7.82 -51.10
N ALA A 33 -22.92 9.07 -50.68
CA ALA A 33 -21.90 10.12 -50.72
C ALA A 33 -20.64 9.77 -49.91
N ILE A 34 -20.81 9.21 -48.71
CA ILE A 34 -19.70 8.84 -47.82
C ILE A 34 -18.84 7.70 -48.42
N LYS A 35 -19.45 6.76 -49.18
CA LYS A 35 -18.68 5.71 -49.88
C LYS A 35 -17.83 6.28 -51.01
N ALA A 36 -18.35 7.23 -51.80
CA ALA A 36 -17.60 7.86 -52.88
C ALA A 36 -16.35 8.61 -52.36
N ALA A 37 -16.50 9.40 -51.28
CA ALA A 37 -15.41 10.16 -50.68
C ALA A 37 -14.26 9.30 -50.10
N ARG A 38 -14.50 8.00 -49.85
CA ARG A 38 -13.49 7.09 -49.27
C ARG A 38 -12.63 6.39 -50.33
N ALA A 39 -13.10 6.30 -51.59
CA ALA A 39 -12.37 5.65 -52.67
C ALA A 39 -11.19 6.47 -53.21
N THR A 40 -11.32 7.79 -53.25
CA THR A 40 -10.34 8.70 -53.89
C THR A 40 -9.06 8.95 -53.08
N ARG A 41 -9.03 8.62 -51.78
CA ARG A 41 -7.90 8.93 -50.88
C ARG A 41 -6.80 7.85 -50.83
N SER A 42 -6.93 6.76 -51.60
CA SER A 42 -6.04 5.58 -51.50
C SER A 42 -4.84 5.56 -52.46
N ARG A 43 -4.51 6.67 -53.14
CA ARG A 43 -3.37 6.76 -54.08
C ARG A 43 -2.50 8.01 -53.84
N ARG A 44 -1.65 7.97 -52.80
CA ARG A 44 -0.37 8.70 -52.75
C ARG A 44 0.60 7.90 -51.88
N ALA A 45 1.62 7.30 -52.50
CA ALA A 45 2.71 6.64 -51.80
C ALA A 45 3.77 7.67 -51.39
N ALA A 46 4.41 7.47 -50.24
CA ALA A 46 5.58 8.21 -49.79
C ALA A 46 6.81 7.27 -49.77
N PRO A 47 8.02 7.78 -50.03
CA PRO A 47 9.22 6.95 -50.09
C PRO A 47 9.64 6.41 -48.71
N ARG A 48 10.28 5.23 -48.70
CA ARG A 48 10.81 4.59 -47.49
C ARG A 48 12.12 5.25 -47.05
N THR A 49 12.22 5.57 -45.76
CA THR A 49 13.51 5.81 -45.07
C THR A 49 14.06 4.50 -44.48
N PRO A 50 15.39 4.29 -44.43
CA PRO A 50 15.99 3.09 -43.86
C PRO A 50 15.95 3.09 -42.32
N SER A 51 15.95 1.89 -41.73
CA SER A 51 15.96 1.70 -40.26
C SER A 51 17.39 1.63 -39.68
N PRO A 52 17.63 2.10 -38.45
CA PRO A 52 18.93 2.00 -37.79
C PRO A 52 19.20 0.58 -37.24
N PRO A 53 20.48 0.17 -37.11
CA PRO A 53 20.87 -1.17 -36.65
C PRO A 53 20.74 -1.36 -35.13
N ALA A 54 20.63 -2.63 -34.71
CA ALA A 54 20.39 -3.03 -33.32
C ALA A 54 21.58 -2.84 -32.38
N ARG A 55 21.31 -2.62 -31.08
CA ARG A 55 22.31 -2.60 -30.00
C ARG A 55 22.60 -4.02 -29.46
N PRO A 56 23.85 -4.36 -29.13
CA PRO A 56 24.21 -5.68 -28.59
C PRO A 56 23.86 -5.84 -27.10
N VAL A 57 23.49 -7.07 -26.72
CA VAL A 57 23.18 -7.47 -25.33
C VAL A 57 24.47 -7.59 -24.50
N LYS A 58 24.49 -7.00 -23.30
CA LYS A 58 25.60 -7.19 -22.34
C LYS A 58 25.41 -8.46 -21.51
N LYS A 59 26.46 -9.28 -21.43
CA LYS A 59 26.48 -10.55 -20.67
C LYS A 59 26.50 -10.30 -19.16
N THR A 60 25.70 -11.05 -18.41
CA THR A 60 25.78 -11.15 -16.94
C THR A 60 27.05 -11.88 -16.51
N ARG A 61 27.69 -11.43 -15.43
CA ARG A 61 28.94 -12.00 -14.90
C ARG A 61 28.70 -12.68 -13.54
N VAL A 62 28.85 -14.01 -13.51
CA VAL A 62 28.79 -14.81 -12.28
C VAL A 62 30.01 -14.51 -11.39
N THR A 63 29.80 -14.38 -10.08
CA THR A 63 30.87 -14.18 -9.08
C THR A 63 30.74 -15.15 -7.89
N LYS A 64 31.06 -16.42 -8.20
CA LYS A 64 31.68 -17.43 -7.34
C LYS A 64 31.90 -17.06 -5.86
N THR A 65 31.10 -17.62 -4.96
CA THR A 65 31.37 -17.70 -3.52
C THR A 65 32.66 -18.49 -3.26
N LYS A 66 33.40 -18.12 -2.20
CA LYS A 66 34.51 -18.92 -1.65
C LYS A 66 34.41 -18.94 -0.12
N ALA A 67 34.64 -20.11 0.48
CA ALA A 67 34.58 -20.32 1.92
C ALA A 67 35.97 -20.42 2.56
N GLN A 68 36.04 -20.01 3.82
CA GLN A 68 37.07 -20.21 4.86
C GLN A 68 36.35 -19.74 6.15
N ALA A 69 36.21 -20.46 7.26
CA ALA A 69 37.12 -21.35 7.99
C ALA A 69 38.39 -20.64 8.48
N ALA A 70 38.82 -20.74 9.74
CA ALA A 70 38.18 -21.14 11.01
C ALA A 70 39.18 -20.81 12.13
N LEU A 71 38.74 -20.46 13.35
CA LEU A 71 39.52 -20.69 14.58
C LEU A 71 38.61 -20.65 15.83
N VAL A 72 39.11 -21.21 16.93
CA VAL A 72 38.47 -21.42 18.24
C VAL A 72 39.49 -21.01 19.32
N GLU A 73 39.10 -21.02 20.60
CA GLU A 73 39.88 -20.70 21.84
C GLU A 73 39.83 -19.23 22.29
N THR A 74 39.80 -18.89 23.60
CA THR A 74 39.56 -19.67 24.84
C THR A 74 39.10 -18.76 26.01
N ALA A 75 38.22 -19.31 26.88
CA ALA A 75 38.06 -19.12 28.35
C ALA A 75 37.92 -17.70 29.03
N PRO A 76 37.37 -17.61 30.29
CA PRO A 76 37.00 -16.33 30.94
C PRO A 76 37.60 -16.06 32.36
N THR A 77 37.57 -14.80 32.82
CA THR A 77 37.71 -14.37 34.25
C THR A 77 37.14 -12.93 34.36
N THR A 78 36.02 -12.60 35.03
CA THR A 78 35.71 -12.50 36.48
C THR A 78 36.34 -11.31 37.22
N ALA A 79 35.57 -10.26 37.56
CA ALA A 79 35.66 -9.45 38.81
C ALA A 79 34.61 -8.30 38.91
N THR A 80 34.10 -8.04 40.13
CA THR A 80 33.30 -6.87 40.63
C THR A 80 33.49 -6.80 42.17
N PRO A 81 33.00 -5.79 42.92
CA PRO A 81 32.88 -4.33 42.74
C PRO A 81 33.75 -3.57 43.80
N PRO A 82 33.56 -2.27 44.13
CA PRO A 82 32.58 -1.77 45.15
C PRO A 82 31.83 -0.48 44.69
N VAL A 83 30.64 -0.05 45.17
CA VAL A 83 29.99 0.15 46.51
C VAL A 83 30.25 1.53 47.16
N ILE A 84 29.16 2.33 47.26
CA ILE A 84 28.76 3.42 48.21
C ILE A 84 27.33 3.85 47.73
N ILE A 85 26.23 4.08 48.49
CA ILE A 85 25.85 4.21 49.91
C ILE A 85 25.60 5.67 50.40
N GLU A 86 24.33 6.12 50.32
CA GLU A 86 23.52 6.92 51.30
C GLU A 86 22.07 7.02 50.70
N VAL A 87 20.92 6.76 51.37
CA VAL A 87 20.32 7.18 52.66
C VAL A 87 19.67 8.58 52.56
N ALA A 88 18.43 8.86 53.02
CA ALA A 88 17.38 8.06 53.69
C ALA A 88 16.12 7.89 52.76
N GLU A 89 14.83 7.83 53.13
CA GLU A 89 14.05 7.87 54.39
C GLU A 89 12.65 7.20 54.20
N THR A 90 11.86 6.99 55.27
CA THR A 90 10.43 6.56 55.22
C THR A 90 9.65 7.01 56.46
N PRO A 91 8.33 7.29 56.33
CA PRO A 91 7.36 6.94 57.37
C PRO A 91 5.99 6.46 56.79
N PRO A 92 5.00 6.03 57.60
CA PRO A 92 5.07 4.80 58.39
C PRO A 92 3.84 3.86 58.18
N TYR A 93 3.91 2.68 58.82
CA TYR A 93 3.06 1.51 58.62
C TYR A 93 1.73 1.52 59.38
N ARG A 94 0.65 0.94 58.79
CA ARG A 94 -0.54 0.48 59.53
C ARG A 94 -1.25 -0.69 58.81
N PRO A 95 -1.32 -1.90 59.39
CA PRO A 95 -2.00 -3.05 58.80
C PRO A 95 -3.44 -3.18 59.34
N THR A 96 -4.37 -3.72 58.53
CA THR A 96 -5.72 -4.05 59.01
C THR A 96 -6.18 -5.41 58.48
N GLN A 97 -6.23 -6.38 59.40
CA GLN A 97 -7.12 -7.56 59.47
C GLN A 97 -7.30 -8.45 58.22
N SER A 98 -6.77 -9.67 58.33
CA SER A 98 -7.25 -10.85 57.60
C SER A 98 -8.51 -11.44 58.26
N LEU A 99 -9.38 -12.06 57.45
CA LEU A 99 -10.43 -12.99 57.88
C LEU A 99 -10.50 -14.19 56.92
N PRO A 100 -11.07 -15.35 57.32
CA PRO A 100 -10.55 -16.65 56.88
C PRO A 100 -11.29 -17.32 55.71
N TYR A 101 -10.59 -18.28 55.09
CA TYR A 101 -11.17 -19.33 54.25
C TYR A 101 -11.98 -20.35 55.07
N SER A 102 -13.16 -20.75 54.59
CA SER A 102 -13.78 -22.03 54.94
C SER A 102 -14.91 -22.43 53.98
N ASN A 103 -14.88 -23.70 53.52
CA ASN A 103 -16.00 -24.54 53.04
C ASN A 103 -17.02 -23.97 52.02
N ILE A 104 -16.81 -24.26 50.73
CA ILE A 104 -17.86 -24.83 49.86
C ILE A 104 -17.22 -25.93 48.99
N ALA A 105 -17.51 -27.21 49.28
CA ALA A 105 -16.96 -28.35 48.52
C ALA A 105 -17.84 -29.62 48.59
N GLU A 106 -19.16 -29.47 48.65
CA GLU A 106 -20.07 -30.62 48.73
C GLU A 106 -21.43 -30.33 48.08
N LEU A 107 -21.71 -31.02 46.96
CA LEU A 107 -23.03 -31.42 46.42
C LEU A 107 -22.92 -31.76 44.92
N LEU A 108 -23.01 -33.05 44.60
CA LEU A 108 -23.68 -33.66 43.41
C LEU A 108 -23.22 -35.12 43.22
N GLN A 109 -23.48 -35.97 44.21
CA GLN A 109 -23.48 -37.42 43.98
C GLN A 109 -24.77 -37.80 43.23
N VAL A 110 -24.64 -38.24 41.99
CA VAL A 110 -25.75 -38.85 41.23
C VAL A 110 -25.49 -40.35 41.14
N SER A 111 -26.44 -41.13 41.62
CA SER A 111 -26.36 -42.60 41.72
C SER A 111 -26.33 -43.31 40.37
N SER A 112 -25.58 -44.40 40.28
CA SER A 112 -25.78 -45.47 39.28
C SER A 112 -25.90 -46.82 39.99
N PRO A 113 -26.82 -47.72 39.58
CA PRO A 113 -27.24 -48.86 40.41
C PRO A 113 -26.31 -50.08 40.33
N THR A 114 -26.19 -50.78 41.45
CA THR A 114 -25.57 -52.11 41.54
C THR A 114 -26.41 -53.15 40.79
N ILE A 115 -25.82 -53.83 39.80
CA ILE A 115 -26.33 -55.11 39.30
C ILE A 115 -25.48 -56.22 39.93
N GLN A 116 -26.09 -57.03 40.80
CA GLN A 116 -25.48 -58.25 41.30
C GLN A 116 -25.59 -59.35 40.26
N LEU A 117 -24.51 -60.09 39.99
CA LEU A 117 -24.58 -61.35 39.24
C LEU A 117 -23.72 -62.43 39.92
N VAL A 118 -24.45 -63.30 40.63
CA VAL A 118 -24.17 -64.69 41.03
C VAL A 118 -22.75 -65.23 40.76
N GLN A 119 -22.06 -65.63 41.83
CA GLN A 119 -20.86 -66.46 41.76
C GLN A 119 -21.21 -67.89 41.31
N GLY A 120 -20.40 -68.46 40.40
CA GLY A 120 -20.45 -69.86 40.02
C GLY A 120 -19.05 -70.46 39.95
N LEU A 121 -18.77 -71.47 40.77
CA LEU A 121 -17.46 -72.14 40.83
C LEU A 121 -17.26 -73.10 39.66
N GLN A 122 -16.14 -72.98 38.94
CA GLN A 122 -15.45 -74.14 38.36
C GLN A 122 -13.96 -73.86 38.10
N SER A 123 -13.12 -74.83 38.43
CA SER A 123 -11.66 -74.75 38.39
C SER A 123 -11.09 -75.26 37.06
N SER A 124 -10.14 -74.52 36.47
CA SER A 124 -9.37 -74.91 35.29
C SER A 124 -7.92 -74.41 35.44
N PRO A 125 -6.89 -75.14 34.99
CA PRO A 125 -5.49 -74.78 35.23
C PRO A 125 -5.05 -73.48 34.51
N PRO A 126 -3.97 -72.82 34.98
CA PRO A 126 -3.53 -71.53 34.44
C PRO A 126 -3.06 -71.64 32.99
N PRO A 127 -3.51 -70.75 32.08
CA PRO A 127 -2.93 -70.63 30.75
C PRO A 127 -1.53 -70.00 30.83
N ILE A 128 -0.67 -70.38 29.88
CA ILE A 128 0.70 -69.85 29.77
C ILE A 128 0.64 -68.33 29.53
N GLU A 129 1.39 -67.58 30.34
CA GLU A 129 1.48 -66.12 30.29
C GLU A 129 2.27 -65.67 29.04
N LEU A 130 1.58 -65.58 27.92
CA LEU A 130 2.10 -64.98 26.70
C LEU A 130 2.26 -63.48 26.90
N GLU A 131 3.51 -63.03 26.96
CA GLU A 131 3.90 -61.63 27.17
C GLU A 131 3.43 -60.74 26.00
N ILE A 132 2.20 -60.21 26.10
CA ILE A 132 1.64 -59.30 25.10
C ILE A 132 2.40 -57.98 25.21
N ALA A 133 3.37 -57.81 24.30
CA ALA A 133 4.16 -56.58 24.17
C ALA A 133 3.25 -55.34 24.22
N PRO A 134 3.60 -54.31 25.01
CA PRO A 134 2.71 -53.19 25.29
C PRO A 134 2.30 -52.50 23.99
N LYS A 135 0.98 -52.46 23.74
CA LYS A 135 0.41 -51.72 22.61
C LYS A 135 1.02 -50.32 22.57
N PRO A 136 1.64 -49.89 21.46
CA PRO A 136 2.25 -48.57 21.40
C PRO A 136 1.18 -47.52 21.67
N GLN A 137 1.31 -46.83 22.80
CA GLN A 137 0.44 -45.71 23.13
C GLN A 137 0.71 -44.61 22.10
N VAL A 138 -0.18 -44.47 21.13
CA VAL A 138 -0.12 -43.37 20.17
C VAL A 138 -0.49 -42.11 20.92
N VAL A 139 0.51 -41.41 21.44
CA VAL A 139 0.35 -40.14 22.15
C VAL A 139 -0.06 -39.08 21.13
N THR A 140 -1.36 -39.01 20.82
CA THR A 140 -1.98 -37.98 19.96
C THR A 140 -2.11 -36.63 20.68
N GLY A 141 -1.15 -36.29 21.54
CA GLY A 141 -1.02 -34.96 22.10
C GLY A 141 -0.33 -34.06 21.07
N LEU A 142 -1.02 -33.00 20.64
CA LEU A 142 -0.33 -31.91 19.95
C LEU A 142 0.73 -31.32 20.90
N PRO A 143 1.94 -30.99 20.41
CA PRO A 143 3.00 -30.46 21.26
C PRO A 143 2.56 -29.11 21.85
N ILE A 144 2.51 -29.03 23.19
CA ILE A 144 2.11 -27.82 23.91
C ILE A 144 3.12 -26.71 23.61
N LEU A 145 2.68 -25.67 22.90
CA LEU A 145 3.55 -24.60 22.41
C LEU A 145 3.86 -23.58 23.52
N ARG A 146 4.92 -23.86 24.28
CA ARG A 146 5.43 -22.95 25.31
C ARG A 146 6.45 -21.99 24.72
N TYR A 147 5.98 -20.80 24.35
CA TYR A 147 6.81 -19.67 23.95
C TYR A 147 6.33 -18.37 24.60
N ILE A 148 7.27 -17.47 24.84
CA ILE A 148 7.05 -16.13 25.40
C ILE A 148 6.72 -15.17 24.26
N ILE A 149 5.88 -14.17 24.53
CA ILE A 149 5.41 -13.21 23.54
C ILE A 149 5.70 -11.78 24.02
N GLU A 150 6.73 -11.16 23.44
CA GLU A 150 7.08 -9.74 23.64
C GLU A 150 6.23 -8.86 22.72
N VAL A 151 5.37 -8.01 23.27
CA VAL A 151 4.48 -7.14 22.48
C VAL A 151 4.85 -5.68 22.70
N SER A 152 5.30 -5.00 21.64
CA SER A 152 5.47 -3.54 21.66
C SER A 152 4.27 -2.84 21.00
N PHE A 153 3.59 -2.01 21.78
CA PHE A 153 2.43 -1.21 21.40
C PHE A 153 2.89 0.18 20.97
N THR A 154 2.32 0.72 19.91
CA THR A 154 2.62 2.06 19.39
C THR A 154 1.32 2.75 18.95
N VAL A 155 1.00 3.87 19.58
CA VAL A 155 -0.12 4.74 19.16
C VAL A 155 0.45 5.93 18.38
N ARG A 156 -0.06 6.13 17.16
CA ARG A 156 0.22 7.30 16.33
C ARG A 156 -1.04 8.14 16.14
N VAL A 157 -0.94 9.45 16.31
CA VAL A 157 -2.03 10.41 16.09
C VAL A 157 -1.64 11.35 14.95
N ASN A 158 -2.48 11.45 13.91
CA ASN A 158 -2.19 12.24 12.70
C ASN A 158 -0.77 11.97 12.14
N SER A 159 -0.45 10.69 12.00
CA SER A 159 0.86 10.14 11.58
C SER A 159 2.07 10.37 12.50
N LYS A 160 1.98 11.26 13.50
CA LYS A 160 3.04 11.47 14.50
C LYS A 160 3.04 10.33 15.52
N PHE A 161 4.22 9.88 15.96
CA PHE A 161 4.36 8.98 17.11
C PHE A 161 3.99 9.73 18.39
N VAL A 162 3.27 9.07 19.30
CA VAL A 162 2.86 9.68 20.56
C VAL A 162 3.24 8.83 21.77
N VAL A 163 2.73 7.60 21.85
CA VAL A 163 2.98 6.69 23.00
C VAL A 163 3.53 5.36 22.49
N ARG A 164 4.54 4.82 23.19
CA ARG A 164 5.01 3.43 23.05
C ARG A 164 4.97 2.78 24.43
N SER A 165 4.50 1.54 24.49
CA SER A 165 4.56 0.68 25.68
C SER A 165 5.01 -0.70 25.25
N GLU A 166 5.65 -1.45 26.14
CA GLU A 166 6.03 -2.85 25.88
C GLU A 166 5.52 -3.72 27.03
N LYS A 167 5.03 -4.92 26.74
CA LYS A 167 4.51 -5.88 27.72
C LYS A 167 4.71 -7.29 27.20
N THR A 168 5.09 -8.19 28.10
CA THR A 168 5.36 -9.59 27.80
C THR A 168 4.21 -10.46 28.29
N TYR A 169 3.85 -11.48 27.50
CA TYR A 169 2.77 -12.43 27.75
C TYR A 169 3.27 -13.87 27.61
N SER A 170 2.65 -14.81 28.32
CA SER A 170 2.70 -16.23 27.96
C SER A 170 1.82 -16.47 26.73
N ARG A 171 2.12 -17.49 25.92
CA ARG A 171 1.18 -17.97 24.88
C ARG A 171 -0.15 -18.43 25.47
N GLU A 172 -0.14 -18.97 26.69
CA GLU A 172 -1.35 -19.49 27.38
C GLU A 172 -2.24 -18.34 27.91
N ASP A 173 -1.65 -17.19 28.26
CA ASP A 173 -2.35 -16.01 28.81
C ASP A 173 -2.77 -14.98 27.74
N LEU A 174 -2.36 -15.15 26.48
CA LEU A 174 -2.52 -14.11 25.46
C LEU A 174 -3.87 -14.17 24.72
N TRP A 175 -4.61 -13.06 24.83
CA TRP A 175 -5.84 -12.75 24.09
C TRP A 175 -5.75 -11.32 23.53
N LEU A 176 -6.38 -11.01 22.39
CA LEU A 176 -6.30 -9.65 21.82
C LEU A 176 -7.13 -8.62 22.60
N SER A 177 -8.09 -9.04 23.43
CA SER A 177 -8.74 -8.16 24.42
C SER A 177 -7.71 -7.49 25.34
N ALA A 178 -6.69 -8.21 25.79
CA ALA A 178 -5.57 -7.64 26.56
C ALA A 178 -4.68 -6.68 25.75
N PHE A 179 -4.84 -6.63 24.42
CA PHE A 179 -4.27 -5.58 23.57
C PHE A 179 -5.19 -4.37 23.46
N GLU A 180 -6.51 -4.59 23.35
CA GLU A 180 -7.50 -3.51 23.38
C GLU A 180 -7.40 -2.72 24.69
N ASP A 181 -7.42 -3.40 25.83
CA ASP A 181 -7.21 -2.82 27.17
C ASP A 181 -5.94 -1.96 27.21
N LYS A 182 -4.81 -2.49 26.71
CA LYS A 182 -3.52 -1.78 26.76
C LYS A 182 -3.46 -0.62 25.78
N VAL A 183 -4.15 -0.70 24.65
CA VAL A 183 -4.29 0.39 23.69
C VAL A 183 -5.21 1.48 24.25
N GLU A 184 -6.28 1.15 24.95
CA GLU A 184 -7.17 2.12 25.58
C GLU A 184 -6.54 2.78 26.82
N GLU A 185 -5.74 2.04 27.59
CA GLU A 185 -4.85 2.60 28.62
C GLU A 185 -3.87 3.62 27.99
N MET A 186 -3.27 3.30 26.84
CA MET A 186 -2.37 4.20 26.11
C MET A 186 -3.07 5.41 25.45
N ARG A 187 -4.36 5.30 25.10
CA ARG A 187 -5.20 6.42 24.63
C ARG A 187 -5.60 7.34 25.77
N SER A 188 -6.06 6.76 26.88
CA SER A 188 -6.53 7.46 28.09
C SER A 188 -5.39 8.10 28.90
N SER A 189 -4.16 7.58 28.79
CA SER A 189 -2.98 8.18 29.40
C SER A 189 -2.70 9.60 28.89
N LYS A 190 -2.44 10.54 29.79
CA LYS A 190 -2.10 11.95 29.50
C LYS A 190 -0.96 12.14 28.51
N ALA A 191 -0.04 11.16 28.41
CA ALA A 191 1.03 11.16 27.42
C ALA A 191 0.51 11.10 25.96
N SER A 192 -0.75 10.70 25.74
CA SER A 192 -1.39 10.60 24.43
C SER A 192 -1.78 11.96 23.81
N GLY A 193 -1.96 13.00 24.64
CA GLY A 193 -2.50 14.28 24.19
C GLY A 193 -3.87 14.21 23.49
N ILE A 194 -4.61 13.11 23.62
CA ILE A 194 -5.96 12.91 23.05
C ILE A 194 -7.05 12.72 24.10
N GLU A 195 -6.72 12.80 25.39
CA GLU A 195 -7.68 12.89 26.51
C GLU A 195 -8.74 13.98 26.19
N GLY A 196 -10.01 13.57 26.16
CA GLY A 196 -11.14 14.45 25.83
C GLY A 196 -11.24 14.92 24.37
N ARG A 197 -10.64 14.23 23.38
CA ARG A 197 -10.68 14.62 21.96
C ARG A 197 -11.24 13.51 21.06
N ASP A 198 -12.20 13.88 20.19
CA ASP A 198 -12.72 12.99 19.15
C ASP A 198 -11.61 12.48 18.23
N CYS A 199 -11.34 11.18 18.30
CA CYS A 199 -10.34 10.48 17.51
C CYS A 199 -10.98 9.27 16.81
N THR A 200 -10.80 9.16 15.49
CA THR A 200 -11.24 7.99 14.73
C THR A 200 -10.08 7.01 14.54
N VAL A 201 -10.34 5.72 14.73
CA VAL A 201 -9.37 4.68 14.41
C VAL A 201 -9.30 4.53 12.89
N ARG A 202 -8.11 4.72 12.31
CA ARG A 202 -7.89 4.60 10.86
C ARG A 202 -7.34 3.25 10.43
N CYS A 203 -6.58 2.59 11.31
CA CYS A 203 -5.99 1.28 11.07
C CYS A 203 -5.38 0.74 12.37
N THR A 204 -5.67 -0.51 12.71
CA THR A 204 -4.86 -1.31 13.63
C THR A 204 -4.04 -2.29 12.79
N SER A 205 -2.71 -2.19 12.86
CA SER A 205 -1.79 -3.09 12.15
C SER A 205 -0.98 -3.88 13.16
N LEU A 206 -1.12 -5.21 13.14
CA LEU A 206 -0.38 -6.12 13.99
C LEU A 206 0.69 -6.82 13.14
N SER A 207 1.90 -6.97 13.67
CA SER A 207 2.96 -7.68 12.97
C SER A 207 3.79 -8.51 13.94
N TYR A 208 4.27 -9.67 13.50
CA TYR A 208 4.94 -10.65 14.34
C TYR A 208 6.14 -11.31 13.66
N ARG A 209 7.08 -11.78 14.48
CA ARG A 209 8.17 -12.69 14.09
C ARG A 209 8.51 -13.64 15.24
N ALA A 210 8.68 -14.92 14.94
CA ALA A 210 9.42 -15.82 15.82
C ALA A 210 10.91 -15.45 15.78
N ILE A 211 11.60 -15.37 16.92
CA ILE A 211 13.03 -15.04 16.92
C ILE A 211 13.84 -16.27 16.49
N THR A 212 14.15 -16.33 15.20
CA THR A 212 15.06 -17.31 14.60
C THR A 212 16.08 -16.60 13.69
N ARG A 213 17.17 -17.30 13.33
CA ARG A 213 18.20 -16.75 12.42
C ARG A 213 17.61 -16.44 11.05
N GLY A 214 17.45 -15.16 10.74
CA GLY A 214 16.84 -14.67 9.48
C GLY A 214 15.34 -14.39 9.55
N ALA A 215 14.75 -14.32 10.74
CA ALA A 215 13.32 -14.08 10.92
C ALA A 215 12.80 -12.79 10.24
N ILE A 216 11.74 -12.96 9.45
CA ILE A 216 11.04 -11.89 8.72
C ILE A 216 9.78 -11.50 9.50
N TRP A 217 9.47 -10.20 9.54
CA TRP A 217 8.19 -9.70 10.06
C TRP A 217 7.05 -10.05 9.11
N LYS A 218 6.06 -10.81 9.60
CA LYS A 218 4.74 -10.92 8.98
C LYS A 218 3.86 -9.80 9.49
N ALA A 219 3.06 -9.18 8.63
CA ALA A 219 2.13 -8.11 9.01
C ALA A 219 0.71 -8.49 8.59
N GLU A 220 -0.24 -8.22 9.46
CA GLU A 220 -1.65 -8.59 9.38
C GLU A 220 -2.46 -7.35 9.80
N THR A 221 -3.41 -6.93 8.96
CA THR A 221 -4.27 -5.78 9.30
C THR A 221 -5.50 -6.29 10.01
N ILE A 222 -5.83 -5.68 11.14
CA ILE A 222 -6.87 -6.13 12.05
C ILE A 222 -7.92 -5.02 12.15
N GLU A 223 -9.19 -5.38 11.96
CA GLU A 223 -10.31 -4.44 11.96
C GLU A 223 -10.90 -4.25 13.38
N ASP A 224 -11.03 -5.33 14.15
CA ASP A 224 -11.45 -5.36 15.55
C ASP A 224 -10.62 -6.34 16.40
N PHE A 225 -10.81 -6.35 17.72
CA PHE A 225 -10.11 -7.24 18.65
C PHE A 225 -10.95 -8.47 19.07
N GLY A 226 -11.94 -8.87 18.26
CA GLY A 226 -12.89 -9.93 18.59
C GLY A 226 -12.26 -11.32 18.78
N ASP A 227 -12.98 -12.22 19.44
CA ASP A 227 -12.49 -13.56 19.78
C ASP A 227 -12.17 -14.41 18.55
N ASP A 228 -13.00 -14.38 17.50
CA ASP A 228 -12.75 -15.09 16.24
C ASP A 228 -11.46 -14.62 15.56
N VAL A 229 -11.19 -13.31 15.59
CA VAL A 229 -9.97 -12.70 15.04
C VAL A 229 -8.77 -13.04 15.91
N SER A 230 -8.95 -13.03 17.24
CA SER A 230 -7.94 -13.45 18.23
C SER A 230 -7.50 -14.89 18.00
N ILE A 231 -8.45 -15.82 17.91
CA ILE A 231 -8.20 -17.23 17.65
C ILE A 231 -7.51 -17.38 16.29
N SER A 232 -8.06 -16.81 15.22
CA SER A 232 -7.50 -16.94 13.87
C SER A 232 -6.07 -16.39 13.75
N PHE A 233 -5.79 -15.24 14.36
CA PHE A 233 -4.45 -14.65 14.39
C PHE A 233 -3.47 -15.51 15.19
N LEU A 234 -3.83 -15.94 16.41
CA LEU A 234 -2.93 -16.76 17.23
C LEU A 234 -2.68 -18.13 16.61
N ASP A 235 -3.66 -18.70 15.91
CA ASP A 235 -3.48 -19.92 15.10
C ASP A 235 -2.48 -19.68 13.94
N ASN A 236 -2.51 -18.50 13.29
CA ASN A 236 -1.51 -18.12 12.28
C ASN A 236 -0.09 -17.99 12.90
N VAL A 237 0.04 -17.47 14.12
CA VAL A 237 1.31 -17.42 14.86
C VAL A 237 1.78 -18.83 15.23
N ASP A 238 0.92 -19.67 15.80
CA ASP A 238 1.24 -21.03 16.23
C ASP A 238 1.68 -21.91 15.06
N ARG A 239 0.93 -21.88 13.94
CA ARG A 239 1.33 -22.59 12.70
C ARG A 239 2.69 -22.10 12.18
N HIS A 240 3.01 -20.81 12.32
CA HIS A 240 4.32 -20.27 11.96
C HIS A 240 5.41 -20.76 12.92
N VAL A 241 5.16 -20.76 14.23
CA VAL A 241 6.08 -21.28 15.26
C VAL A 241 6.36 -22.77 15.02
N VAL A 242 5.34 -23.60 14.77
CA VAL A 242 5.48 -25.03 14.44
C VAL A 242 6.30 -25.23 13.15
N SER A 243 6.09 -24.41 12.13
CA SER A 243 6.86 -24.51 10.88
C SER A 243 8.36 -24.19 11.05
N LEU A 244 8.73 -23.48 12.12
CA LEU A 244 10.10 -23.12 12.47
C LEU A 244 10.71 -24.05 13.54
N SER A 245 9.90 -24.56 14.47
CA SER A 245 10.32 -25.48 15.54
C SER A 245 10.91 -26.78 14.98
N ALA A 246 10.46 -27.21 13.80
CA ALA A 246 11.04 -28.29 13.00
C ALA A 246 12.51 -28.08 12.57
N ARG A 247 13.11 -26.91 12.81
CA ARG A 247 14.53 -26.60 12.54
C ARG A 247 15.30 -26.06 13.74
N SER A 248 14.62 -25.34 14.64
CA SER A 248 15.17 -24.77 15.87
C SER A 248 14.01 -24.49 16.81
N PRO A 249 14.08 -24.83 18.12
CA PRO A 249 13.06 -24.39 19.06
C PRO A 249 12.91 -22.87 19.02
N VAL A 250 11.67 -22.42 19.23
CA VAL A 250 11.29 -21.00 19.25
C VAL A 250 10.78 -20.70 20.65
N GLU A 251 11.63 -20.06 21.45
CA GLU A 251 11.31 -19.71 22.84
C GLU A 251 10.61 -18.35 22.94
N LEU A 252 10.78 -17.49 21.94
CA LEU A 252 10.33 -16.10 21.94
C LEU A 252 9.77 -15.66 20.59
N VAL A 253 8.56 -15.10 20.61
CA VAL A 253 7.91 -14.39 19.50
C VAL A 253 7.84 -12.91 19.85
N GLN A 254 8.27 -12.05 18.92
CA GLN A 254 8.11 -10.60 19.03
C GLN A 254 6.94 -10.13 18.18
N MET A 255 6.10 -9.29 18.77
CA MET A 255 4.91 -8.69 18.16
C MET A 255 4.96 -7.17 18.27
N ARG A 256 4.35 -6.51 17.29
CA ARG A 256 4.25 -5.06 17.17
C ARG A 256 2.84 -4.68 16.78
N LEU A 257 2.13 -4.03 17.70
CA LEU A 257 0.84 -3.42 17.44
C LEU A 257 1.05 -1.93 17.17
N GLU A 258 0.82 -1.50 15.93
CA GLU A 258 0.76 -0.08 15.58
C GLU A 258 -0.68 0.30 15.26
N GLN A 259 -1.25 1.21 16.06
CA GLN A 259 -2.56 1.79 15.81
C GLN A 259 -2.43 3.26 15.36
N LYS A 260 -3.18 3.59 14.32
CA LYS A 260 -3.22 4.92 13.70
C LYS A 260 -4.57 5.57 13.99
N LEU A 261 -4.52 6.68 14.70
CA LEU A 261 -5.67 7.51 15.05
C LEU A 261 -5.63 8.81 14.23
N GLU A 262 -6.80 9.28 13.80
CA GLU A 262 -6.98 10.60 13.21
C GLU A 262 -7.79 11.47 14.17
N CYS A 263 -7.26 12.63 14.56
CA CYS A 263 -7.93 13.58 15.42
C CYS A 263 -8.26 14.86 14.64
N ASN A 264 -9.56 15.07 14.40
CA ASN A 264 -10.09 16.15 13.56
C ASN A 264 -9.77 17.55 14.09
N LEU A 265 -9.81 17.73 15.42
CA LEU A 265 -9.53 19.01 16.09
C LEU A 265 -8.06 19.40 15.98
N ILE A 266 -7.16 18.44 16.20
CA ILE A 266 -5.71 18.62 16.03
C ILE A 266 -5.40 19.02 14.58
N GLY A 267 -6.01 18.35 13.60
CA GLY A 267 -5.86 18.71 12.18
C GLY A 267 -6.18 20.18 11.92
N ARG A 268 -7.36 20.66 12.36
CA ARG A 268 -7.79 22.06 12.15
C ARG A 268 -6.93 23.09 12.87
N ALA A 269 -6.41 22.78 14.07
CA ALA A 269 -5.54 23.69 14.82
C ALA A 269 -4.20 23.90 14.09
N PHE A 270 -3.50 22.81 13.74
CA PHE A 270 -2.19 22.90 13.08
C PHE A 270 -2.28 23.33 11.60
N SER A 271 -3.42 23.15 10.92
CA SER A 271 -3.63 23.72 9.59
C SER A 271 -3.84 25.24 9.57
N ARG A 272 -4.18 25.88 10.69
CA ARG A 272 -4.37 27.34 10.75
C ARG A 272 -3.13 28.12 11.14
N SER A 273 -2.20 27.53 11.90
CA SER A 273 -0.99 28.22 12.36
C SER A 273 0.03 28.56 11.26
N GLN A 274 -0.07 27.97 10.07
CA GLN A 274 0.83 28.25 8.94
C GLN A 274 0.49 29.54 8.14
N TYR A 275 -0.62 30.22 8.45
CA TYR A 275 -1.09 31.39 7.67
C TYR A 275 -1.57 32.59 8.51
N ALA A 276 -1.44 32.56 9.84
CA ALA A 276 -2.11 33.52 10.72
C ALA A 276 -1.21 34.64 11.29
N ASN A 277 0.07 34.37 11.58
CA ASN A 277 0.92 35.25 12.39
C ASN A 277 2.28 35.58 11.73
N GLU A 278 2.26 36.18 10.54
CA GLU A 278 3.42 36.91 9.99
C GLU A 278 2.98 38.29 9.49
N PRO A 279 3.49 39.40 10.06
CA PRO A 279 3.14 40.74 9.62
C PRO A 279 3.97 41.18 8.39
N SER A 280 3.37 41.04 7.20
CA SER A 280 3.56 41.93 6.04
C SER A 280 4.97 42.49 5.77
N SER A 281 5.91 41.65 5.33
CA SER A 281 6.93 42.06 4.34
C SER A 281 7.41 40.87 3.49
N ASP A 282 8.02 41.19 2.34
CA ASP A 282 9.04 40.39 1.64
C ASP A 282 8.69 38.95 1.19
N LYS A 283 7.42 38.68 0.88
CA LYS A 283 6.97 37.37 0.31
C LYS A 283 6.55 37.38 -1.17
N LEU A 284 6.90 38.42 -1.94
CA LEU A 284 6.53 38.51 -3.37
C LEU A 284 7.52 37.83 -4.34
N GLU A 285 8.80 37.67 -3.98
CA GLU A 285 9.80 37.10 -4.90
C GLU A 285 9.88 35.57 -4.87
N ILE A 286 9.70 34.94 -3.70
CA ILE A 286 9.94 33.49 -3.50
C ILE A 286 8.90 32.61 -4.21
N LEU A 287 7.64 33.07 -4.34
CA LEU A 287 6.60 32.34 -5.08
C LEU A 287 6.92 32.30 -6.59
N THR A 288 7.41 33.41 -7.14
CA THR A 288 7.76 33.57 -8.55
C THR A 288 8.85 32.59 -9.01
N ALA A 289 9.77 32.23 -8.12
CA ALA A 289 10.85 31.27 -8.41
C ALA A 289 10.37 29.81 -8.58
N LEU A 290 9.29 29.40 -7.90
CA LEU A 290 8.80 28.02 -7.93
C LEU A 290 7.82 27.74 -9.08
N GLU A 291 7.01 28.72 -9.48
CA GLU A 291 6.12 28.58 -10.65
C GLU A 291 6.92 28.48 -11.98
N SER A 292 8.13 29.05 -12.01
CA SER A 292 9.00 29.11 -13.20
C SER A 292 9.53 27.75 -13.72
N SER A 293 9.35 26.65 -12.98
CA SER A 293 9.88 25.32 -13.38
C SER A 293 8.83 24.24 -13.69
N ALA A 294 7.54 24.49 -13.43
CA ALA A 294 6.46 23.51 -13.61
C ALA A 294 5.28 24.14 -14.39
N GLY A 295 5.53 24.43 -15.67
CA GLY A 295 4.74 25.33 -16.52
C GLY A 295 3.22 25.32 -16.29
N ASN A 296 2.74 26.40 -15.68
CA ASN A 296 1.38 26.94 -15.62
C ASN A 296 0.23 25.92 -15.64
N ARG A 297 0.31 24.88 -14.81
CA ARG A 297 -0.86 24.03 -14.54
C ARG A 297 -1.81 24.76 -13.58
N THR A 298 -2.98 25.13 -14.08
CA THR A 298 -4.01 25.79 -13.27
C THR A 298 -4.41 24.92 -12.07
N LYS A 299 -4.87 25.55 -10.98
CA LYS A 299 -5.33 24.83 -9.78
C LYS A 299 -6.41 23.79 -10.11
N GLN A 300 -7.21 24.05 -11.14
CA GLN A 300 -8.21 23.15 -11.70
C GLN A 300 -7.58 21.86 -12.30
N GLN A 301 -6.56 21.95 -13.15
CA GLN A 301 -5.86 20.78 -13.70
C GLN A 301 -5.24 19.87 -12.62
N ILE A 302 -4.84 20.45 -11.48
CA ILE A 302 -4.33 19.68 -10.32
C ILE A 302 -5.47 18.91 -9.61
N VAL A 303 -6.68 19.47 -9.57
CA VAL A 303 -7.88 18.79 -9.04
C VAL A 303 -8.36 17.70 -10.01
N GLU A 304 -8.42 18.00 -11.31
CA GLU A 304 -8.79 17.05 -12.37
C GLU A 304 -7.83 15.86 -12.40
N GLY A 305 -6.51 16.08 -12.37
CA GLY A 305 -5.52 15.00 -12.30
C GLY A 305 -5.68 14.10 -11.07
N ARG A 306 -6.13 14.64 -9.93
CA ARG A 306 -6.46 13.85 -8.72
C ARG A 306 -7.79 13.10 -8.87
N MET A 307 -8.75 13.64 -9.62
CA MET A 307 -10.04 13.00 -9.89
C MET A 307 -9.89 11.85 -10.89
N ILE A 308 -9.13 12.06 -11.97
CA ILE A 308 -8.76 11.04 -12.97
C ILE A 308 -8.09 9.86 -12.27
N LYS A 309 -7.04 10.09 -11.46
CA LYS A 309 -6.34 9.01 -10.75
C LYS A 309 -7.24 8.19 -9.82
N ARG A 310 -8.22 8.82 -9.17
CA ARG A 310 -9.25 8.13 -8.36
C ARG A 310 -10.24 7.33 -9.21
N ALA A 311 -10.57 7.82 -10.41
CA ALA A 311 -11.41 7.10 -11.36
C ALA A 311 -10.69 5.88 -11.95
N GLU A 312 -9.41 6.02 -12.29
CA GLU A 312 -8.52 4.92 -12.73
C GLU A 312 -8.43 3.83 -11.65
N GLU A 313 -8.08 4.19 -10.40
CA GLU A 313 -8.00 3.23 -9.29
C GLU A 313 -9.35 2.53 -9.02
N LYS A 314 -10.48 3.25 -9.15
CA LYS A 314 -11.82 2.69 -9.02
C LYS A 314 -12.19 1.76 -10.19
N ALA A 315 -11.69 2.04 -11.39
CA ALA A 315 -11.87 1.18 -12.57
C ALA A 315 -11.01 -0.08 -12.46
N GLU A 316 -9.76 0.01 -11.99
CA GLU A 316 -8.87 -1.11 -11.74
C GLU A 316 -9.43 -2.07 -10.69
N ARG A 317 -9.90 -1.54 -9.54
CA ARG A 317 -10.59 -2.35 -8.51
C ARG A 317 -11.83 -3.06 -9.07
N ARG A 318 -12.61 -2.42 -9.95
CA ARG A 318 -13.77 -3.03 -10.62
C ARG A 318 -13.35 -4.12 -11.62
N ALA A 319 -12.30 -3.90 -12.40
CA ALA A 319 -11.77 -4.90 -13.33
C ALA A 319 -11.28 -6.15 -12.59
N ALA A 320 -10.53 -5.97 -11.49
CA ALA A 320 -10.09 -7.07 -10.63
C ALA A 320 -11.28 -7.84 -10.03
N GLN A 321 -12.33 -7.15 -9.57
CA GLN A 321 -13.55 -7.79 -9.07
C GLN A 321 -14.28 -8.62 -10.15
N VAL A 322 -14.38 -8.11 -11.38
CA VAL A 322 -15.01 -8.83 -12.50
C VAL A 322 -14.20 -10.07 -12.90
N GLU A 323 -12.87 -9.98 -12.92
CA GLU A 323 -11.99 -11.12 -13.20
C GLU A 323 -12.06 -12.20 -12.11
N ALA A 324 -12.13 -11.80 -10.83
CA ALA A 324 -12.33 -12.70 -9.70
C ALA A 324 -13.69 -13.42 -9.76
N ILE A 325 -14.75 -12.74 -10.19
CA ILE A 325 -16.07 -13.37 -10.42
C ILE A 325 -16.01 -14.37 -11.59
N ARG A 326 -15.30 -14.04 -12.68
CA ARG A 326 -15.17 -14.97 -13.82
C ARG A 326 -14.39 -16.22 -13.46
N THR A 327 -13.24 -16.07 -12.79
CA THR A 327 -12.43 -17.21 -12.34
C THR A 327 -13.17 -18.08 -11.32
N ALA A 328 -13.94 -17.49 -10.40
CA ALA A 328 -14.83 -18.25 -9.52
C ALA A 328 -15.86 -19.06 -10.31
N HIS A 329 -16.53 -18.47 -11.32
CA HIS A 329 -17.47 -19.20 -12.17
C HIS A 329 -16.79 -20.35 -12.96
N ASP A 330 -15.57 -20.16 -13.46
CA ASP A 330 -14.78 -21.21 -14.11
C ASP A 330 -14.46 -22.37 -13.13
N HIS A 331 -14.14 -22.05 -11.87
CA HIS A 331 -13.97 -23.05 -10.80
C HIS A 331 -15.28 -23.76 -10.41
N VAL A 332 -16.43 -23.08 -10.37
CA VAL A 332 -17.74 -23.72 -10.21
C VAL A 332 -17.97 -24.74 -11.34
N GLY A 333 -17.64 -24.39 -12.58
CA GLY A 333 -17.70 -25.32 -13.71
C GLY A 333 -16.80 -26.56 -13.53
N ALA A 334 -15.58 -26.37 -13.02
CA ALA A 334 -14.66 -27.47 -12.73
C ALA A 334 -15.18 -28.39 -11.59
N ILE A 335 -15.70 -27.83 -10.51
CA ILE A 335 -16.30 -28.57 -9.38
C ILE A 335 -17.51 -29.40 -9.85
N ASN A 336 -18.42 -28.80 -10.62
CA ASN A 336 -19.57 -29.48 -11.20
C ASN A 336 -19.17 -30.70 -12.05
N ASN A 337 -18.12 -30.56 -12.86
CA ASN A 337 -17.62 -31.66 -13.69
C ASN A 337 -16.90 -32.75 -12.89
N ARG A 338 -16.16 -32.39 -11.81
CA ARG A 338 -15.40 -33.33 -10.98
C ARG A 338 -16.29 -34.16 -10.05
N TRP A 339 -17.34 -33.56 -9.50
CA TRP A 339 -18.15 -34.12 -8.40
C TRP A 339 -19.57 -34.54 -8.79
N ARG A 340 -19.80 -34.78 -10.09
CA ARG A 340 -21.06 -35.35 -10.57
C ARG A 340 -21.15 -36.83 -10.20
N CYS A 341 -22.16 -37.21 -9.43
CA CYS A 341 -22.30 -38.54 -8.88
C CYS A 341 -22.62 -39.61 -9.95
N THR A 342 -21.65 -40.47 -10.23
CA THR A 342 -21.76 -41.61 -11.17
C THR A 342 -22.21 -42.92 -10.50
N GLU A 343 -22.13 -43.04 -9.17
CA GLU A 343 -22.37 -44.28 -8.42
C GLU A 343 -23.86 -44.68 -8.30
N GLU A 344 -24.45 -45.14 -9.41
CA GLU A 344 -25.85 -45.61 -9.51
C GLU A 344 -26.25 -46.65 -8.44
N ALA A 345 -25.32 -47.51 -8.01
CA ALA A 345 -25.59 -48.58 -7.06
C ALA A 345 -25.46 -48.18 -5.56
N VAL A 346 -25.03 -46.94 -5.27
CA VAL A 346 -24.62 -46.52 -3.91
C VAL A 346 -25.33 -45.25 -3.46
N CYS A 347 -25.45 -44.25 -4.33
CA CYS A 347 -25.95 -42.93 -3.97
C CYS A 347 -27.35 -42.66 -4.51
N THR A 348 -28.21 -42.07 -3.68
CA THR A 348 -29.58 -41.68 -4.07
C THR A 348 -29.61 -40.46 -4.99
N ASN A 349 -28.60 -39.58 -4.93
CA ASN A 349 -28.47 -38.37 -5.74
C ASN A 349 -27.72 -38.62 -7.07
N ARG A 350 -28.09 -39.69 -7.79
CA ARG A 350 -27.48 -40.06 -9.07
C ARG A 350 -27.56 -38.91 -10.07
N GLY A 351 -26.42 -38.54 -10.66
CA GLY A 351 -26.33 -37.52 -11.71
C GLY A 351 -26.39 -36.07 -11.22
N GLY A 352 -26.74 -35.84 -9.95
CA GLY A 352 -26.50 -34.60 -9.21
C GLY A 352 -25.08 -34.55 -8.63
N TYR A 353 -24.81 -33.60 -7.75
CA TYR A 353 -23.46 -33.31 -7.24
C TYR A 353 -23.27 -33.86 -5.82
N CYS A 354 -22.23 -34.66 -5.62
CA CYS A 354 -21.90 -35.29 -4.34
C CYS A 354 -20.40 -35.25 -4.08
N TYR A 355 -19.99 -34.79 -2.90
CA TYR A 355 -18.63 -34.96 -2.42
C TYR A 355 -18.48 -36.32 -1.73
N VAL A 356 -17.36 -37.00 -1.99
CA VAL A 356 -17.02 -38.29 -1.39
C VAL A 356 -15.61 -38.17 -0.79
N PRO A 357 -15.45 -38.17 0.55
CA PRO A 357 -14.12 -38.08 1.16
C PRO A 357 -13.30 -39.33 0.84
N PHE A 358 -12.00 -39.15 0.60
CA PHE A 358 -11.13 -40.27 0.24
C PHE A 358 -11.14 -41.35 1.33
N GLY A 359 -11.32 -42.61 0.92
CA GLY A 359 -11.47 -43.75 1.83
C GLY A 359 -12.83 -43.88 2.55
N GLN A 360 -13.76 -42.93 2.40
CA GLN A 360 -15.10 -42.99 3.02
C GLN A 360 -16.19 -43.21 1.97
N MET A 361 -16.98 -44.28 2.15
CA MET A 361 -18.17 -44.60 1.34
C MET A 361 -19.39 -43.71 1.69
N ALA A 362 -19.15 -42.42 1.95
CA ALA A 362 -20.14 -41.45 2.42
C ALA A 362 -20.27 -40.30 1.41
N HIS A 363 -21.44 -40.18 0.80
CA HIS A 363 -21.78 -39.11 -0.14
C HIS A 363 -22.41 -37.93 0.62
N TYR A 364 -21.90 -36.72 0.42
CA TYR A 364 -22.46 -35.48 0.94
C TYR A 364 -23.03 -34.66 -0.23
N GLN A 365 -24.29 -34.20 -0.14
CA GLN A 365 -24.92 -33.48 -1.25
C GLN A 365 -24.37 -32.06 -1.39
N ILE A 366 -23.75 -31.75 -2.52
CA ILE A 366 -23.22 -30.40 -2.77
C ILE A 366 -24.36 -29.52 -3.30
N LYS A 367 -24.67 -28.42 -2.61
CA LYS A 367 -25.66 -27.41 -3.07
C LYS A 367 -24.98 -26.37 -3.98
N ALA A 368 -25.77 -25.58 -4.71
CA ALA A 368 -25.24 -24.52 -5.57
C ALA A 368 -24.41 -23.49 -4.78
N VAL A 369 -24.96 -22.99 -3.66
CA VAL A 369 -24.28 -22.05 -2.74
C VAL A 369 -22.96 -22.64 -2.22
N ASP A 370 -22.95 -23.94 -1.89
CA ASP A 370 -21.74 -24.64 -1.42
C ASP A 370 -20.63 -24.64 -2.49
N MET A 371 -20.99 -24.78 -3.78
CA MET A 371 -20.04 -24.73 -4.91
C MET A 371 -19.52 -23.31 -5.17
N GLU A 372 -20.38 -22.30 -5.03
CA GLU A 372 -19.99 -20.89 -5.17
C GLU A 372 -19.01 -20.47 -4.05
N ALA A 373 -19.30 -20.83 -2.79
CA ALA A 373 -18.41 -20.58 -1.66
C ALA A 373 -17.06 -21.31 -1.80
N TRP A 374 -17.08 -22.58 -2.21
CA TRP A 374 -15.86 -23.35 -2.51
C TRP A 374 -15.04 -22.70 -3.63
N ALA A 375 -15.67 -22.29 -4.73
CA ALA A 375 -14.97 -21.63 -5.82
C ALA A 375 -14.35 -20.28 -5.42
N GLN A 376 -15.01 -19.50 -4.56
CA GLN A 376 -14.46 -18.26 -4.02
C GLN A 376 -13.21 -18.51 -3.16
N GLU A 377 -13.24 -19.52 -2.28
CA GLU A 377 -12.08 -19.93 -1.46
C GLU A 377 -10.87 -20.38 -2.32
N ILE A 378 -11.11 -20.96 -3.51
CA ILE A 378 -10.05 -21.26 -4.49
C ILE A 378 -9.45 -19.96 -5.07
N VAL A 379 -10.28 -18.98 -5.44
CA VAL A 379 -9.83 -17.68 -6.01
C VAL A 379 -9.09 -16.83 -4.96
N ILE A 380 -9.49 -16.91 -3.69
CA ILE A 380 -8.78 -16.31 -2.55
C ILE A 380 -7.40 -16.95 -2.32
N GLY A 381 -7.20 -18.19 -2.78
CA GLY A 381 -5.96 -18.94 -2.61
C GLY A 381 -5.83 -19.61 -1.24
N THR A 382 -6.96 -19.90 -0.58
CA THR A 382 -6.98 -20.50 0.76
C THR A 382 -6.27 -21.86 0.77
N THR A 383 -5.35 -22.05 1.72
CA THR A 383 -4.48 -23.23 1.75
C THR A 383 -5.27 -24.53 1.90
N ASN A 384 -4.90 -25.54 1.10
CA ASN A 384 -5.55 -26.86 1.01
C ASN A 384 -6.98 -26.86 0.42
N VAL A 385 -7.46 -25.73 -0.12
CA VAL A 385 -8.67 -25.70 -0.96
C VAL A 385 -8.28 -25.90 -2.43
N SER A 386 -8.96 -26.80 -3.12
CA SER A 386 -8.76 -27.06 -4.55
C SER A 386 -10.04 -27.64 -5.16
N VAL A 387 -10.12 -27.80 -6.49
CA VAL A 387 -11.26 -28.48 -7.15
C VAL A 387 -11.46 -29.93 -6.64
N GLU A 388 -10.46 -30.52 -5.97
CA GLU A 388 -10.51 -31.87 -5.40
C GLU A 388 -10.72 -31.89 -3.88
N SER A 389 -10.53 -30.74 -3.20
CA SER A 389 -10.61 -30.62 -1.74
C SER A 389 -11.45 -29.39 -1.36
N PRO A 390 -12.70 -29.56 -0.92
CA PRO A 390 -13.53 -28.45 -0.42
C PRO A 390 -12.99 -27.86 0.89
N PRO A 391 -13.35 -26.60 1.22
CA PRO A 391 -12.92 -25.98 2.46
C PRO A 391 -13.27 -26.81 3.70
N ILE A 392 -12.37 -26.84 4.69
CA ILE A 392 -12.57 -27.61 5.93
C ILE A 392 -13.85 -27.17 6.65
N LYS A 393 -14.16 -25.87 6.66
CA LYS A 393 -15.41 -25.30 7.19
C LYS A 393 -16.66 -25.90 6.52
N LEU A 394 -16.62 -26.08 5.20
CA LEU A 394 -17.73 -26.63 4.41
C LEU A 394 -17.89 -28.14 4.65
N LEU A 395 -16.78 -28.88 4.76
CA LEU A 395 -16.76 -30.29 5.16
C LEU A 395 -17.32 -30.51 6.57
N GLN A 396 -16.99 -29.63 7.51
CA GLN A 396 -17.51 -29.66 8.87
C GLN A 396 -19.02 -29.39 8.90
N HIS A 397 -19.47 -28.32 8.24
CA HIS A 397 -20.89 -28.00 8.09
C HIS A 397 -21.71 -29.17 7.51
N TRP A 398 -21.22 -29.83 6.45
CA TRP A 398 -21.90 -31.00 5.87
C TRP A 398 -21.98 -32.22 6.81
N ARG A 399 -21.02 -32.39 7.72
CA ARG A 399 -21.03 -33.45 8.75
C ARG A 399 -22.04 -33.14 9.85
N GLU A 400 -22.03 -31.90 10.34
CA GLU A 400 -22.85 -31.43 11.47
C GLU A 400 -24.34 -31.32 11.10
N VAL A 401 -24.66 -30.72 9.95
CA VAL A 401 -26.05 -30.55 9.47
C VAL A 401 -26.66 -31.87 8.95
N GLY A 402 -25.89 -32.97 8.95
CA GLY A 402 -26.38 -34.27 8.51
C GLY A 402 -26.65 -34.35 7.00
N ASN A 403 -25.95 -33.54 6.20
CA ASN A 403 -26.08 -33.46 4.73
C ASN A 403 -25.52 -34.70 3.98
N LYS A 404 -25.52 -35.85 4.67
CA LYS A 404 -24.98 -37.14 4.27
C LYS A 404 -26.11 -37.99 3.69
N LEU A 405 -26.04 -38.25 2.39
CA LEU A 405 -27.04 -39.03 1.67
C LEU A 405 -27.02 -40.48 2.18
N GLN A 406 -28.17 -40.96 2.66
CA GLN A 406 -28.28 -42.34 3.14
C GLN A 406 -28.13 -43.32 1.97
N ARG A 407 -27.03 -44.08 1.99
CA ARG A 407 -26.83 -45.27 1.14
C ARG A 407 -27.96 -46.26 1.41
N ASN A 408 -28.93 -46.35 0.51
CA ASN A 408 -30.09 -47.23 0.65
C ASN A 408 -29.83 -48.55 -0.12
N PRO A 409 -29.31 -49.62 0.52
CA PRO A 409 -28.83 -50.82 -0.16
C PRO A 409 -29.93 -51.59 -0.90
N ASN A 410 -31.19 -51.39 -0.51
CA ASN A 410 -32.34 -52.10 -1.05
C ASN A 410 -33.02 -51.36 -2.21
N ASN A 411 -32.46 -50.24 -2.70
CA ASN A 411 -33.09 -49.45 -3.77
C ASN A 411 -32.92 -50.04 -5.18
N ARG A 412 -32.76 -51.37 -5.30
CA ARG A 412 -33.00 -52.17 -6.52
C ARG A 412 -34.49 -52.22 -6.91
N LYS A 413 -35.30 -51.22 -6.54
CA LYS A 413 -36.71 -51.11 -6.91
C LYS A 413 -36.82 -50.80 -8.40
N LYS A 414 -36.97 -51.89 -9.17
CA LYS A 414 -37.31 -51.97 -10.60
C LYS A 414 -37.84 -50.65 -11.16
N LEU A 415 -37.10 -50.05 -12.11
CA LEU A 415 -37.62 -48.98 -12.95
C LEU A 415 -38.92 -49.47 -13.60
N ARG A 416 -40.08 -49.01 -13.11
CA ARG A 416 -41.37 -49.41 -13.67
C ARG A 416 -41.57 -48.68 -14.99
N LYS A 417 -41.18 -49.38 -16.07
CA LYS A 417 -41.53 -49.08 -17.45
C LYS A 417 -43.06 -49.00 -17.56
N GLY A 418 -43.61 -47.79 -17.52
CA GLY A 418 -45.06 -47.57 -17.53
C GLY A 418 -45.49 -46.22 -16.94
N SER A 419 -45.41 -45.16 -17.75
CA SER A 419 -46.36 -44.04 -17.73
C SER A 419 -46.12 -43.18 -18.98
N ASP A 420 -46.83 -43.47 -20.07
CA ASP A 420 -46.74 -42.73 -21.33
C ASP A 420 -47.47 -41.37 -21.30
N SER A 421 -47.60 -40.79 -20.10
CA SER A 421 -48.18 -39.47 -19.82
C SER A 421 -47.12 -38.36 -19.73
N SER A 422 -45.82 -38.68 -19.87
CA SER A 422 -44.71 -37.72 -19.77
C SER A 422 -44.46 -36.86 -21.03
N GLY A 423 -45.22 -37.06 -22.11
CA GLY A 423 -44.98 -36.40 -23.41
C GLY A 423 -45.07 -34.87 -23.36
N ASP A 424 -46.09 -34.32 -22.68
CA ASP A 424 -46.32 -32.87 -22.65
C ASP A 424 -45.33 -32.14 -21.73
N SER A 425 -44.90 -32.77 -20.62
CA SER A 425 -43.84 -32.21 -19.76
C SER A 425 -42.50 -32.03 -20.49
N ILE A 426 -42.13 -32.99 -21.35
CA ILE A 426 -40.92 -32.88 -22.19
C ILE A 426 -41.10 -31.80 -23.27
N GLN A 427 -42.30 -31.63 -23.84
CA GLN A 427 -42.56 -30.50 -24.74
C GLN A 427 -42.51 -29.15 -24.01
N GLN A 428 -43.09 -29.05 -22.82
CA GLN A 428 -43.08 -27.83 -22.02
C GLN A 428 -41.65 -27.42 -21.65
N TYR A 429 -40.82 -28.36 -21.20
CA TYR A 429 -39.40 -28.12 -20.95
C TYR A 429 -38.65 -27.61 -22.20
N ARG A 430 -38.98 -28.13 -23.40
CA ARG A 430 -38.42 -27.59 -24.66
C ARG A 430 -38.88 -26.16 -24.94
N ARG A 431 -40.18 -25.86 -24.81
CA ARG A 431 -40.74 -24.51 -25.00
C ARG A 431 -40.14 -23.50 -24.03
N ASP A 432 -39.91 -23.90 -22.77
CA ASP A 432 -39.31 -23.03 -21.75
C ASP A 432 -37.78 -22.86 -21.97
N LEU A 433 -37.08 -23.90 -22.44
CA LEU A 433 -35.67 -23.79 -22.87
C LEU A 433 -35.50 -22.88 -24.10
N GLU A 434 -36.44 -22.93 -25.04
CA GLU A 434 -36.48 -22.03 -26.20
C GLU A 434 -36.78 -20.58 -25.79
N ARG A 435 -37.72 -20.37 -24.84
CA ARG A 435 -37.96 -19.04 -24.25
C ARG A 435 -36.71 -18.49 -23.57
N ALA A 436 -36.03 -19.29 -22.74
CA ALA A 436 -34.80 -18.89 -22.07
C ALA A 436 -33.65 -18.57 -23.06
N LYS A 437 -33.55 -19.30 -24.17
CA LYS A 437 -32.59 -18.97 -25.25
C LYS A 437 -32.92 -17.63 -25.92
N LEU A 438 -34.19 -17.40 -26.27
CA LEU A 438 -34.64 -16.15 -26.88
C LEU A 438 -34.43 -14.94 -25.95
N GLU A 439 -34.69 -15.12 -24.65
CA GLU A 439 -34.49 -14.11 -23.62
C GLU A 439 -33.00 -13.81 -23.40
N ALA A 440 -32.13 -14.84 -23.36
CA ALA A 440 -30.69 -14.66 -23.29
C ALA A 440 -30.10 -14.01 -24.57
N GLU A 441 -30.64 -14.30 -25.75
CA GLU A 441 -30.25 -13.64 -26.99
C GLU A 441 -30.70 -12.17 -27.01
N ARG A 442 -31.92 -11.89 -26.54
CA ARG A 442 -32.44 -10.53 -26.36
C ARG A 442 -31.60 -9.73 -25.38
N ALA A 443 -31.26 -10.28 -24.21
CA ALA A 443 -30.39 -9.63 -23.24
C ALA A 443 -29.02 -9.28 -23.84
N ARG A 444 -28.42 -10.19 -24.62
CA ARG A 444 -27.17 -9.93 -25.37
C ARG A 444 -27.34 -8.89 -26.48
N ALA A 445 -28.53 -8.73 -27.05
CA ALA A 445 -28.81 -7.69 -28.04
C ALA A 445 -28.99 -6.32 -27.39
N GLU A 446 -29.67 -6.25 -26.24
CA GLU A 446 -29.84 -5.03 -25.44
C GLU A 446 -28.51 -4.57 -24.83
N ASP A 447 -27.65 -5.49 -24.37
CA ASP A 447 -26.30 -5.16 -23.88
C ASP A 447 -25.40 -4.62 -25.01
N ARG A 448 -25.41 -5.25 -26.19
CA ARG A 448 -24.72 -4.69 -27.39
C ARG A 448 -25.28 -3.33 -27.83
N ALA A 449 -26.56 -3.06 -27.59
CA ALA A 449 -27.13 -1.75 -27.88
C ALA A 449 -26.59 -0.69 -26.92
N ARG A 450 -26.54 -0.99 -25.61
CA ARG A 450 -25.90 -0.11 -24.59
C ARG A 450 -24.44 0.16 -24.90
N GLN A 451 -23.64 -0.89 -25.17
CA GLN A 451 -22.22 -0.71 -25.55
C GLN A 451 -22.03 0.17 -26.79
N MET A 452 -22.99 0.19 -27.73
CA MET A 452 -22.99 1.06 -28.91
C MET A 452 -23.47 2.49 -28.63
N GLU A 453 -24.26 2.68 -27.57
CA GLU A 453 -24.74 3.97 -27.05
C GLU A 453 -23.65 4.63 -26.19
N ASP A 454 -23.05 3.90 -25.24
CA ASP A 454 -21.87 4.32 -24.47
C ASP A 454 -20.71 4.74 -25.41
N ALA A 455 -20.43 3.92 -26.43
CA ALA A 455 -19.40 4.20 -27.45
C ALA A 455 -19.81 5.29 -28.46
N ARG A 456 -21.05 5.80 -28.39
CA ARG A 456 -21.48 7.02 -29.07
C ARG A 456 -21.30 8.23 -28.15
N GLU A 457 -21.73 8.15 -26.89
CA GLU A 457 -21.55 9.24 -25.91
C GLU A 457 -20.07 9.58 -25.71
N ASP A 458 -19.19 8.59 -25.54
CA ASP A 458 -17.73 8.83 -25.45
C ASP A 458 -17.16 9.50 -26.72
N ARG A 459 -17.76 9.30 -27.89
CA ARG A 459 -17.39 10.00 -29.14
C ARG A 459 -18.01 11.39 -29.26
N GLU A 460 -19.12 11.65 -28.59
CA GLU A 460 -19.79 12.95 -28.49
C GLU A 460 -19.00 13.84 -27.50
N ALA A 461 -18.74 13.35 -26.29
CA ALA A 461 -17.93 13.99 -25.26
C ALA A 461 -16.50 14.33 -25.74
N ARG A 462 -15.82 13.44 -26.48
CA ARG A 462 -14.51 13.75 -27.09
C ARG A 462 -14.56 14.89 -28.11
N ARG A 463 -15.70 15.13 -28.78
CA ARG A 463 -15.87 16.25 -29.72
C ARG A 463 -16.26 17.54 -29.01
N GLU A 464 -16.91 17.43 -27.87
CA GLU A 464 -17.24 18.56 -26.99
C GLU A 464 -15.98 19.07 -26.30
N ALA A 465 -15.17 18.19 -25.69
CA ALA A 465 -13.87 18.54 -25.13
C ALA A 465 -12.88 19.11 -26.17
N ASP A 466 -12.87 18.60 -27.41
CA ASP A 466 -12.08 19.18 -28.51
C ASP A 466 -12.67 20.51 -29.04
N ARG A 467 -13.94 20.84 -28.75
CA ARG A 467 -14.52 22.16 -29.01
C ARG A 467 -14.15 23.15 -27.91
N GLU A 468 -14.41 22.79 -26.65
CA GLU A 468 -14.07 23.57 -25.46
C GLU A 468 -12.58 23.95 -25.47
N ARG A 469 -11.69 22.98 -25.72
CA ARG A 469 -10.25 23.21 -25.86
C ARG A 469 -9.89 24.23 -26.95
N ARG A 470 -10.64 24.31 -28.06
CA ARG A 470 -10.42 25.30 -29.13
C ARG A 470 -11.01 26.67 -28.80
N GLU A 471 -12.07 26.70 -28.00
CA GLU A 471 -12.68 27.94 -27.51
C GLU A 471 -11.78 28.58 -26.43
N ASP A 472 -11.12 27.79 -25.59
CA ASP A 472 -10.09 28.27 -24.66
C ASP A 472 -8.76 28.63 -25.34
N GLU A 473 -8.26 27.85 -26.31
CA GLU A 473 -7.11 28.26 -27.15
C GLU A 473 -7.38 29.56 -27.95
N LYS A 474 -8.66 29.88 -28.19
CA LYS A 474 -9.07 31.17 -28.76
C LYS A 474 -9.13 32.24 -27.67
N ARG A 475 -9.70 31.95 -26.49
CA ARG A 475 -9.78 32.87 -25.35
C ARG A 475 -8.38 33.34 -24.92
N GLU A 476 -7.45 32.42 -24.68
CA GLU A 476 -6.05 32.72 -24.31
C GLU A 476 -5.37 33.59 -25.39
N ARG A 477 -5.67 33.34 -26.67
CA ARG A 477 -5.12 34.13 -27.79
C ARG A 477 -5.67 35.55 -27.82
N ASP A 478 -6.96 35.73 -27.56
CA ASP A 478 -7.60 37.05 -27.55
C ASP A 478 -7.25 37.83 -26.28
N GLU A 479 -7.11 37.17 -25.12
CA GLU A 479 -6.53 37.72 -23.88
C GLU A 479 -5.06 38.15 -24.08
N ARG A 480 -4.22 37.33 -24.73
CA ARG A 480 -2.84 37.70 -25.09
C ARG A 480 -2.80 38.94 -25.98
N ARG A 481 -3.71 39.05 -26.96
CA ARG A 481 -3.81 40.23 -27.84
C ARG A 481 -4.24 41.48 -27.07
N GLU A 482 -5.10 41.34 -26.06
CA GLU A 482 -5.48 42.45 -25.18
C GLU A 482 -4.32 42.87 -24.27
N ALA A 483 -3.59 41.93 -23.68
CA ALA A 483 -2.37 42.20 -22.91
C ALA A 483 -1.29 42.91 -23.77
N GLU A 484 -1.06 42.46 -24.99
CA GLU A 484 -0.14 43.12 -25.95
C GLU A 484 -0.61 44.53 -26.36
N ARG A 485 -1.93 44.78 -26.40
CA ARG A 485 -2.48 46.14 -26.60
C ARG A 485 -2.29 47.03 -25.38
N LEU A 486 -2.48 46.51 -24.17
CA LEU A 486 -2.31 47.23 -22.91
C LEU A 486 -0.84 47.58 -22.64
N ASP A 487 0.10 46.64 -22.85
CA ASP A 487 1.53 46.91 -22.80
C ASP A 487 1.96 47.97 -23.83
N ARG A 488 1.49 47.86 -25.08
CA ARG A 488 1.75 48.90 -26.10
C ARG A 488 1.20 50.27 -25.67
N ALA A 489 0.01 50.34 -25.09
CA ALA A 489 -0.55 51.59 -24.57
C ALA A 489 0.28 52.16 -23.41
N TRP A 490 0.71 51.30 -22.46
CA TRP A 490 1.59 51.71 -21.36
C TRP A 490 2.90 52.31 -21.87
N ARG A 491 3.60 51.64 -22.80
CA ARG A 491 4.87 52.14 -23.36
C ARG A 491 4.72 53.50 -24.05
N VAL A 492 3.58 53.79 -24.67
CA VAL A 492 3.31 55.10 -25.29
C VAL A 492 3.15 56.18 -24.23
N GLU A 493 2.38 55.95 -23.17
CA GLU A 493 2.18 56.93 -22.09
C GLU A 493 3.45 57.10 -21.22
N GLU A 494 4.21 56.04 -20.97
CA GLU A 494 5.56 56.07 -20.38
C GLU A 494 6.50 56.98 -21.19
N THR A 495 6.49 56.86 -22.53
CA THR A 495 7.31 57.70 -23.43
C THR A 495 6.86 59.16 -23.40
N ARG A 496 5.55 59.42 -23.40
CA ARG A 496 4.95 60.76 -23.29
C ARG A 496 5.32 61.43 -21.95
N ARG A 497 5.25 60.69 -20.85
CA ARG A 497 5.62 61.16 -19.50
C ARG A 497 7.10 61.53 -19.44
N ARG A 498 7.98 60.76 -20.07
CA ARG A 498 9.42 61.08 -20.20
C ARG A 498 9.66 62.36 -21.02
N GLN A 499 8.95 62.56 -22.14
CA GLN A 499 9.04 63.81 -22.91
C GLN A 499 8.59 65.03 -22.08
N GLN A 500 7.48 64.92 -21.35
CA GLN A 500 7.00 65.99 -20.47
C GLN A 500 8.01 66.35 -19.36
N GLN A 501 8.73 65.37 -18.80
CA GLN A 501 9.79 65.63 -17.82
C GLN A 501 11.01 66.33 -18.46
N GLN A 502 11.41 65.94 -19.67
CA GLN A 502 12.52 66.59 -20.38
C GLN A 502 12.23 68.05 -20.75
N SER A 503 10.98 68.41 -21.06
CA SER A 503 10.62 69.80 -21.39
C SER A 503 10.78 70.81 -20.24
N TYR A 504 10.93 70.36 -18.99
CA TYR A 504 11.24 71.23 -17.84
C TYR A 504 12.75 71.41 -17.58
N PHE A 505 13.63 70.72 -18.31
CA PHE A 505 15.07 70.69 -18.05
C PHE A 505 15.93 71.42 -19.10
N LEU A 506 15.32 72.20 -20.00
CA LEU A 506 16.02 73.11 -20.89
C LEU A 506 16.26 74.46 -20.17
N PRO A 507 17.52 74.82 -19.84
CA PRO A 507 17.81 76.13 -19.26
C PRO A 507 17.54 77.25 -20.29
N PRO A 508 17.24 78.49 -19.85
CA PRO A 508 17.08 79.62 -20.76
C PRO A 508 18.33 79.81 -21.61
N GLN A 509 18.17 79.87 -22.93
CA GLN A 509 19.32 80.04 -23.82
C GLN A 509 19.91 81.45 -23.69
N LEU A 510 21.14 81.52 -23.19
CA LEU A 510 21.96 82.73 -23.23
C LEU A 510 22.44 83.01 -24.66
N PRO A 511 22.71 84.28 -25.04
CA PRO A 511 23.05 84.64 -26.41
C PRO A 511 24.30 83.92 -26.94
N ALA A 512 24.22 83.42 -28.17
CA ALA A 512 25.29 82.65 -28.79
C ALA A 512 26.50 83.53 -29.18
N HIS A 513 27.61 83.40 -28.46
CA HIS A 513 28.91 83.87 -28.93
C HIS A 513 29.58 82.79 -29.79
N ALA A 514 29.91 83.13 -31.03
CA ALA A 514 30.50 82.20 -31.99
C ALA A 514 31.96 81.88 -31.65
N TYR A 515 32.25 80.59 -31.42
CA TYR A 515 33.60 80.04 -31.45
C TYR A 515 33.68 78.93 -32.49
N ALA A 516 34.50 79.14 -33.52
CA ALA A 516 34.76 78.12 -34.54
C ALA A 516 35.65 77.02 -33.97
N TRP A 517 35.20 75.76 -34.06
CA TRP A 517 36.00 74.58 -33.74
C TRP A 517 36.47 73.90 -35.03
N PRO A 518 37.70 73.35 -35.07
CA PRO A 518 38.28 72.77 -36.29
C PRO A 518 37.68 71.40 -36.65
N PRO A 519 37.78 70.96 -37.92
CA PRO A 519 37.26 69.67 -38.36
C PRO A 519 38.05 68.50 -37.77
N SER A 520 37.37 67.66 -36.96
CA SER A 520 37.94 66.39 -36.51
C SER A 520 37.95 65.37 -37.64
N THR A 521 39.09 64.69 -37.83
CA THR A 521 39.29 63.70 -38.89
C THR A 521 38.64 62.33 -38.59
N ALA A 522 38.41 61.55 -39.64
CA ALA A 522 37.70 60.26 -39.57
C ALA A 522 38.55 59.16 -38.89
N PRO A 523 37.92 58.21 -38.16
CA PRO A 523 38.61 57.08 -37.54
C PRO A 523 39.04 56.01 -38.56
N ALA A 524 40.23 55.46 -38.37
CA ALA A 524 40.81 54.40 -39.19
C ALA A 524 40.31 52.98 -38.79
N PRO A 525 40.37 51.98 -39.68
CA PRO A 525 40.00 50.60 -39.36
C PRO A 525 40.99 49.90 -38.40
N PRO A 526 40.56 48.90 -37.61
CA PRO A 526 41.39 48.26 -36.59
C PRO A 526 42.41 47.24 -37.17
N PRO A 527 43.60 47.10 -36.56
CA PRO A 527 44.61 46.10 -36.94
C PRO A 527 44.30 44.69 -36.38
N PRO A 528 44.91 43.62 -36.93
CA PRO A 528 44.74 42.24 -36.47
C PRO A 528 45.44 41.95 -35.13
N ALA A 529 44.95 40.93 -34.42
CA ALA A 529 45.41 40.58 -33.07
C ALA A 529 46.77 39.84 -33.06
N PRO A 530 47.64 40.08 -32.05
CA PRO A 530 48.90 39.36 -31.87
C PRO A 530 48.71 38.01 -31.15
N SER A 531 49.37 36.98 -31.65
CA SER A 531 49.45 35.66 -30.99
C SER A 531 50.41 35.70 -29.79
N ILE A 532 49.92 35.47 -28.57
CA ILE A 532 50.76 35.42 -27.36
C ILE A 532 51.00 33.95 -26.96
N TRP A 533 52.27 33.58 -26.86
CA TRP A 533 52.73 32.30 -26.31
C TRP A 533 52.92 32.44 -24.79
N PRO A 534 52.49 31.48 -23.95
CA PRO A 534 52.85 31.45 -22.54
C PRO A 534 54.24 30.81 -22.36
N LEU A 535 55.21 31.61 -21.88
CA LEU A 535 56.54 31.13 -21.46
C LEU A 535 56.72 31.41 -19.96
N ALA A 536 57.50 30.58 -19.26
CA ALA A 536 57.42 30.45 -17.81
C ALA A 536 58.25 31.47 -17.01
N ALA A 537 57.63 31.99 -15.94
CA ALA A 537 58.25 32.49 -14.70
C ALA A 537 57.18 32.34 -13.60
N THR A 538 57.33 31.49 -12.57
CA THR A 538 58.11 31.72 -11.34
C THR A 538 57.84 33.06 -10.66
N ASN A 539 57.12 33.03 -9.54
CA ASN A 539 57.51 33.73 -8.30
C ASN A 539 56.70 33.18 -7.12
N ASP A 540 57.41 32.78 -6.06
CA ASP A 540 56.83 32.56 -4.74
C ASP A 540 56.47 33.88 -4.07
N THR A 541 55.43 33.89 -3.23
CA THR A 541 55.43 34.59 -1.92
C THR A 541 54.24 34.11 -1.08
N THR A 542 54.57 33.30 -0.07
CA THR A 542 53.82 33.01 1.17
C THR A 542 52.32 33.33 1.24
N ASN A 543 51.50 32.29 1.34
CA ASN A 543 50.55 32.22 2.46
C ASN A 543 50.36 30.76 2.92
N ALA A 544 50.44 30.49 4.22
CA ALA A 544 50.76 29.15 4.73
C ALA A 544 49.65 28.54 5.60
N ARG A 545 48.94 27.53 5.07
CA ARG A 545 48.34 26.42 5.84
C ARG A 545 47.92 25.27 4.91
N TYR A 546 47.65 24.10 5.50
CA TYR A 546 47.31 22.83 4.84
C TYR A 546 48.37 22.19 3.93
N THR A 547 49.45 21.72 4.55
CA THR A 547 50.31 20.67 3.97
C THR A 547 49.52 19.37 3.76
N ALA A 548 49.02 19.16 2.54
CA ALA A 548 48.28 17.95 2.15
C ALA A 548 49.20 16.71 2.07
N SER A 549 49.47 16.10 3.22
CA SER A 549 50.23 14.85 3.33
C SER A 549 49.55 13.74 2.50
N ARG A 550 50.26 13.18 1.52
CA ARG A 550 49.84 12.01 0.72
C ARG A 550 49.80 10.74 1.58
N ARG A 551 48.81 10.64 2.47
CA ARG A 551 48.49 9.38 3.15
C ARG A 551 47.77 8.44 2.19
N SER A 552 48.17 7.18 2.16
CA SER A 552 47.55 6.11 1.36
C SER A 552 46.04 6.03 1.60
N PRO A 553 45.23 5.63 0.60
CA PRO A 553 43.78 5.59 0.74
C PRO A 553 43.36 4.58 1.82
N VAL A 554 43.02 5.08 3.01
CA VAL A 554 42.54 4.27 4.14
C VAL A 554 41.24 3.59 3.76
N SER A 555 41.15 2.28 4.02
CA SER A 555 40.01 1.42 3.66
C SER A 555 38.66 2.06 4.03
N SER A 556 37.78 2.19 3.03
CA SER A 556 36.45 2.76 3.14
C SER A 556 35.42 1.80 3.78
N SER A 557 35.85 1.04 4.80
CA SER A 557 34.96 0.21 5.61
C SER A 557 33.82 1.07 6.18
N PRO A 558 32.54 0.63 6.06
CA PRO A 558 31.39 1.43 6.48
C PRO A 558 31.38 1.63 8.00
N VAL A 559 30.90 2.80 8.45
CA VAL A 559 30.55 3.03 9.87
C VAL A 559 29.23 2.33 10.22
N SER A 560 28.36 2.15 9.23
CA SER A 560 27.15 1.31 9.31
C SER A 560 27.52 -0.18 9.37
N GLY A 561 28.00 -0.65 10.52
CA GLY A 561 28.06 -2.06 10.85
C GLY A 561 26.65 -2.66 10.79
N ARG A 562 26.45 -3.74 10.03
CA ARG A 562 25.13 -4.24 9.62
C ARG A 562 24.36 -4.91 10.78
N GLY A 563 23.85 -4.09 11.68
CA GLY A 563 23.20 -4.51 12.93
C GLY A 563 23.52 -3.63 14.14
N CYS A 564 24.40 -2.62 14.02
CA CYS A 564 24.61 -1.66 15.10
C CYS A 564 23.33 -0.85 15.32
N ALA A 565 22.84 -0.78 16.55
CA ALA A 565 21.41 -0.54 16.83
C ALA A 565 20.96 0.93 16.70
N ASP A 566 21.88 1.87 16.47
CA ASP A 566 21.69 3.25 16.93
C ASP A 566 22.26 4.33 15.98
N ASP A 567 21.86 4.30 14.70
CA ASP A 567 22.10 5.41 13.76
C ASP A 567 21.65 6.79 14.33
N ARG A 568 20.74 6.82 15.31
CA ARG A 568 20.26 8.06 15.94
C ARG A 568 21.27 8.70 16.89
N THR A 569 21.99 7.93 17.71
CA THR A 569 23.07 8.51 18.53
C THR A 569 24.25 8.93 17.66
N VAL A 570 24.54 8.20 16.58
CA VAL A 570 25.52 8.63 15.56
C VAL A 570 25.12 9.96 14.92
N VAL A 571 23.84 10.14 14.54
CA VAL A 571 23.33 11.42 14.00
C VAL A 571 23.34 12.54 15.05
N ARG A 572 22.97 12.27 16.31
CA ARG A 572 23.07 13.26 17.40
C ARG A 572 24.51 13.71 17.63
N GLN A 573 25.45 12.77 17.70
CA GLN A 573 26.88 13.07 17.88
C GLN A 573 27.47 13.77 16.65
N PHE A 574 27.00 13.47 15.43
CA PHE A 574 27.37 14.17 14.21
C PHE A 574 26.99 15.65 14.29
N PHE A 575 25.73 15.97 14.61
CA PHE A 575 25.30 17.35 14.73
C PHE A 575 25.95 18.09 15.92
N GLN A 576 26.13 17.42 17.07
CA GLN A 576 26.83 18.00 18.22
C GLN A 576 28.30 18.32 17.90
N TRP A 577 29.00 17.45 17.15
CA TRP A 577 30.33 17.73 16.64
C TRP A 577 30.30 18.89 15.64
N LEU A 578 29.35 18.89 14.70
CA LEU A 578 29.25 19.87 13.63
C LEU A 578 29.01 21.29 14.17
N ILE A 579 28.03 21.48 15.04
CA ILE A 579 27.75 22.79 15.67
C ILE A 579 29.01 23.32 16.38
N ALA A 580 29.75 22.45 17.08
CA ALA A 580 31.01 22.79 17.74
C ALA A 580 32.20 23.02 16.78
N GLN A 581 32.02 23.04 15.46
CA GLN A 581 33.01 23.48 14.46
C GLN A 581 32.61 24.79 13.74
N GLN A 582 31.36 25.25 13.89
CA GLN A 582 30.85 26.42 13.16
C GLN A 582 31.08 27.73 13.94
N PRO A 583 31.24 28.88 13.25
CA PRO A 583 31.27 30.18 13.91
C PRO A 583 29.93 30.48 14.58
N GLU A 584 29.94 31.34 15.60
CA GLU A 584 28.78 31.63 16.46
C GLU A 584 27.55 32.08 15.65
N ASP A 585 27.74 32.89 14.61
CA ASP A 585 26.69 33.37 13.70
C ASP A 585 25.94 32.24 12.96
N ASP A 586 26.63 31.13 12.64
CA ASP A 586 26.05 29.97 11.91
C ASP A 586 25.49 28.89 12.87
N GLN A 587 25.84 28.92 14.16
CA GLN A 587 25.50 27.83 15.10
C GLN A 587 23.98 27.63 15.29
N GLU A 588 23.16 28.67 15.12
CA GLU A 588 21.70 28.56 15.20
C GLU A 588 21.14 27.71 14.04
N ASP A 589 21.60 27.92 12.80
CA ASP A 589 21.14 27.16 11.62
C ASP A 589 21.43 25.65 11.76
N TYR A 590 22.64 25.32 12.19
CA TYR A 590 23.04 23.92 12.39
C TYR A 590 22.35 23.31 13.62
N SER A 591 21.96 24.11 14.61
CA SER A 591 21.15 23.68 15.76
C SER A 591 19.69 23.40 15.36
N GLU A 592 19.10 24.22 14.48
CA GLU A 592 17.79 23.89 13.92
C GLU A 592 17.85 22.66 13.00
N ALA A 593 18.86 22.55 12.14
CA ALA A 593 19.07 21.34 11.33
C ALA A 593 19.21 20.08 12.19
N ALA A 594 19.90 20.16 13.33
CA ALA A 594 20.00 19.07 14.32
C ALA A 594 18.63 18.71 14.93
N ARG A 595 17.84 19.71 15.32
CA ARG A 595 16.47 19.52 15.85
C ARG A 595 15.59 18.81 14.83
N VAL A 596 15.52 19.31 13.60
CA VAL A 596 14.73 18.72 12.52
C VAL A 596 15.19 17.29 12.21
N ALA A 597 16.50 17.03 12.17
CA ALA A 597 17.03 15.69 11.93
C ALA A 597 16.64 14.67 13.02
N ILE A 598 16.64 15.08 14.29
CA ILE A 598 16.24 14.24 15.42
C ILE A 598 14.72 14.00 15.41
N ASP A 599 13.91 15.04 15.19
CA ASP A 599 12.44 14.95 15.16
C ASP A 599 11.92 14.10 13.99
N GLN A 600 12.48 14.31 12.79
CA GLN A 600 12.18 13.51 11.60
C GLN A 600 12.88 12.14 11.60
N ARG A 601 13.73 11.86 12.61
CA ARG A 601 14.43 10.59 12.83
C ARG A 601 15.32 10.18 11.64
N TRP A 602 15.95 11.17 10.99
CA TRP A 602 16.83 10.96 9.84
C TRP A 602 18.04 10.08 10.20
N THR A 603 18.47 9.27 9.23
CA THR A 603 19.63 8.37 9.34
C THR A 603 20.88 8.95 8.68
N VAL A 604 22.02 8.29 8.91
CA VAL A 604 23.32 8.54 8.24
C VAL A 604 23.26 8.28 6.72
N GLU A 605 22.21 7.62 6.22
CA GLU A 605 21.95 7.45 4.79
C GLU A 605 21.07 8.58 4.23
N ASP A 606 20.05 9.01 4.96
CA ASP A 606 19.18 10.14 4.57
C ASP A 606 19.99 11.43 4.44
N ILE A 607 20.85 11.73 5.42
CA ILE A 607 21.73 12.92 5.40
C ILE A 607 22.68 12.89 4.18
N ARG A 608 23.08 11.69 3.74
CA ARG A 608 23.87 11.53 2.49
C ARG A 608 23.02 11.76 1.25
N ALA A 609 21.76 11.34 1.25
CA ALA A 609 20.81 11.53 0.15
C ALA A 609 20.37 12.99 -0.02
N MET A 610 20.23 13.76 1.07
CA MET A 610 19.91 15.20 1.05
C MET A 610 20.90 16.07 0.25
N SER A 611 22.14 15.61 0.06
CA SER A 611 23.11 16.29 -0.82
C SER A 611 22.72 16.36 -2.30
N ASN A 612 21.66 15.66 -2.72
CA ASN A 612 21.09 15.76 -4.06
C ASN A 612 19.95 16.79 -4.07
N PRO A 613 20.11 17.98 -4.67
CA PRO A 613 19.08 19.02 -4.71
C PRO A 613 17.85 18.66 -5.56
N LYS A 614 17.82 17.44 -6.16
CA LYS A 614 16.68 16.86 -6.87
C LYS A 614 16.07 15.64 -6.16
N GLY A 615 16.50 15.35 -4.92
CA GLY A 615 15.97 14.24 -4.12
C GLY A 615 14.85 14.70 -3.19
N ASP A 616 13.83 13.86 -3.00
CA ASP A 616 12.65 14.21 -2.18
C ASP A 616 13.02 14.64 -0.75
N LEU A 617 14.04 14.01 -0.15
CA LEU A 617 14.55 14.36 1.18
C LEU A 617 15.13 15.78 1.27
N TYR A 618 15.75 16.30 0.21
CA TYR A 618 16.21 17.69 0.15
C TYR A 618 15.02 18.65 0.09
N THR A 619 14.01 18.35 -0.73
CA THR A 619 12.77 19.13 -0.81
C THR A 619 12.02 19.14 0.52
N ILE A 620 12.02 18.01 1.25
CA ILE A 620 11.46 17.89 2.60
C ILE A 620 12.27 18.74 3.60
N ALA A 621 13.60 18.70 3.55
CA ALA A 621 14.47 19.49 4.42
C ALA A 621 14.29 21.01 4.21
N MET A 622 14.23 21.47 2.96
CA MET A 622 13.86 22.85 2.60
C MET A 622 12.45 23.21 3.11
N GLY A 623 11.51 22.25 3.07
CA GLY A 623 10.15 22.40 3.61
C GLY A 623 10.06 22.57 5.13
N PHE A 624 11.14 22.30 5.87
CA PHE A 624 11.28 22.61 7.29
C PHE A 624 11.98 23.96 7.57
N GLY A 625 12.28 24.76 6.53
CA GLY A 625 12.90 26.08 6.67
C GLY A 625 14.44 26.07 6.66
N LEU A 626 15.07 24.89 6.61
CA LEU A 626 16.53 24.76 6.63
C LEU A 626 17.17 25.43 5.40
N LYS A 627 18.22 26.23 5.62
CA LYS A 627 18.95 26.95 4.56
C LYS A 627 19.65 25.97 3.60
N ASP A 628 19.55 26.25 2.30
CA ASP A 628 20.09 25.42 1.21
C ASP A 628 21.58 25.05 1.38
N GLY A 629 22.41 26.04 1.73
CA GLY A 629 23.85 25.83 1.96
C GLY A 629 24.14 24.77 3.03
N VAL A 630 23.46 24.84 4.17
CA VAL A 630 23.57 23.87 5.27
C VAL A 630 23.30 22.46 4.75
N ILE A 631 22.14 22.25 4.09
CA ILE A 631 21.71 20.94 3.60
C ILE A 631 22.73 20.33 2.62
N ARG A 632 23.32 21.14 1.73
CA ARG A 632 24.33 20.66 0.78
C ARG A 632 25.63 20.24 1.46
N HIS A 633 26.12 21.02 2.42
CA HIS A 633 27.39 20.73 3.09
C HIS A 633 27.30 19.57 4.11
N LEU A 634 26.11 19.21 4.61
CA LEU A 634 25.95 18.07 5.55
C LEU A 634 26.66 16.77 5.09
N ARG A 635 26.74 16.48 3.79
CA ARG A 635 27.45 15.28 3.27
C ARG A 635 28.97 15.40 3.32
N GLU A 636 29.50 16.61 3.18
CA GLU A 636 30.93 16.90 3.24
C GLU A 636 31.38 16.87 4.70
N GLU A 637 30.59 17.48 5.59
CA GLU A 637 30.76 17.38 7.04
C GLU A 637 30.65 15.94 7.54
N LEU A 638 29.69 15.15 7.05
CA LEU A 638 29.57 13.72 7.35
C LEU A 638 30.76 12.87 6.82
N ARG A 639 31.63 13.45 5.97
CA ARG A 639 32.91 12.85 5.56
C ARG A 639 34.05 13.25 6.53
N LEU A 640 34.05 14.48 7.03
CA LEU A 640 35.01 15.00 8.02
C LEU A 640 34.78 14.43 9.43
N PHE A 641 33.52 14.23 9.82
CA PHE A 641 33.11 13.62 11.09
C PHE A 641 33.64 12.20 11.29
N LYS A 642 33.70 11.37 10.23
CA LYS A 642 34.01 9.93 10.35
C LYS A 642 35.40 9.64 10.95
N PRO A 643 36.48 10.33 10.56
CA PRO A 643 37.74 10.32 11.29
C PRO A 643 37.62 10.71 12.77
N ALA A 644 36.92 11.79 13.10
CA ALA A 644 36.78 12.29 14.47
C ALA A 644 35.99 11.33 15.37
N TYR A 645 34.89 10.77 14.88
CA TYR A 645 34.07 9.76 15.56
C TYR A 645 34.88 8.48 15.87
N ARG A 646 35.71 8.02 14.91
CA ARG A 646 36.61 6.88 15.13
C ARG A 646 37.70 7.20 16.16
N ALA A 647 38.25 8.41 16.15
CA ALA A 647 39.27 8.84 17.10
C ALA A 647 38.75 8.96 18.55
N ARG A 648 37.45 9.21 18.73
CA ARG A 648 36.77 9.20 20.04
C ARG A 648 36.34 7.80 20.53
N GLY A 649 36.67 6.73 19.80
CA GLY A 649 36.37 5.37 20.25
C GLY A 649 34.88 5.00 20.20
N GLY A 650 34.13 5.49 19.21
CA GLY A 650 32.69 5.21 19.02
C GLY A 650 32.37 3.75 18.64
N SER A 651 32.71 2.82 19.53
CA SER A 651 32.51 1.37 19.46
C SER A 651 32.34 0.74 20.86
N GLU A 652 31.73 1.48 21.78
CA GLU A 652 31.00 0.93 22.94
C GLU A 652 29.64 0.39 22.47
#